data_AF-A0A5B8URQ2-F1
#
_entry.id   AF-A0A5B8URQ2-F1
#
_cell.length_a   1.000
_cell.length_b   1.000
_cell.length_c   1.000
_cell.angle_alpha   90.00
_cell.angle_beta   90.00
_cell.angle_gamma   90.00
#
_symmetry.space_group_name_H-M   'P 1'
#
loop_
_entity.id
_entity.type
_entity.pdbx_description
1 polymer ?
#
loop_
_entity_poly.entity_id
_entity_poly.type
_entity_poly.pdbx_seq_one_letter_code
_entity_poly.pdbx_strand_id
1 'polypeptide(L)'
;MSARLAQVLVEQFYAWERRGRGWYKADSAADLEPPFEPFRGHFIEHDEIIDDGRTPSFFATIAELVAPKPPLPPKKSELPILQAYPFQDESPLSLFVVHFPRAAKPTMSRMEQLLVMLSYKNLPMSFEVIGTAEAIVVQVTSREGDANFLFSQCKAFFPDCIITEPDEDLLVEALDTDRALSVVDFGLAEEFMLPLLTHATDPDPYLSLFGLVDHLQRDETIALQILFNGTVNAWAESTLLAVCDDSGRQSFFLDAPEMPQLAKQKLSAPLCAVSVRLVTLAPQSDRASELLQYAAIAIMQATKSAHNSLLPLSDTVYTAIERVVDIAFRRSHRVGMLLNTAELSALAHFPTVSNAKLHYHTRTTKAAPGWYIGDEYVIGVNVHQGSTALASLSRETRLRHLHILGATGTGKSTLLHSLILQDIYSGTGCCVLDPHGDLIDNVLNHIPASRIDDVLLIDPTDPDFVIPFNILSAHSDSEREMLASDLVGLFKRFSTSWGDQMHSVLANAILTLLYNTKPWHVGDLKRFLIETAFRKTVLDSVTDPDLMYYWLHQFPLLKGGSIGPLVTRLDSFLRPKSIRNMLCQTKSIDVAGCMDSSKIILVKLPQGLIGLDNSYLLGALIVSKLQQCAMARQAQASTSREPFFIYIDEFPHFITPSMALILSGARKYGVGLVLAHQDMQQVVHADADLAASLMANAGTRICFRLGDTDAKRFQEGFSGFNAEDFQRLAVGEAIARVGGMDTDFSVSVYPFSQEALPNLAEAIRAHSQKQFGIAIQLHENAEILEPVRPTTVALAVSNSEIAEEPSKDVETGGQVREHRYTQTFIKKMAEEYGYIATLEYPTTDGKGFIDLVLQKEEKKIAIEITVSTDPAWEVHNIEKCLSDGFDDIVVCCTDAKKLTRIQDMVKKNLAPDICGCVRYINPQDIAAIVAPTHVSAPAETVMKGYRVKVQYEPGGVDKQALLKRIAAGGKKSS
;
A
#
# COMPACT_ATOMS: atom_id res chain seq x y z
N MET A 1 46.00 -6.18 60.43
CA MET A 1 46.21 -4.86 59.79
C MET A 1 45.55 -3.79 60.65
N SER A 2 46.17 -2.61 60.81
CA SER A 2 45.45 -1.49 61.42
C SER A 2 44.27 -1.10 60.50
N ALA A 3 43.12 -0.71 61.05
CA ALA A 3 41.95 -0.32 60.24
C ALA A 3 42.27 0.75 59.19
N ARG A 4 43.24 1.62 59.51
CA ARG A 4 43.75 2.67 58.62
C ARG A 4 44.49 2.12 57.39
N LEU A 5 45.16 0.97 57.50
CA LEU A 5 45.90 0.37 56.38
C LEU A 5 44.95 -0.28 55.37
N ALA A 6 43.95 -1.01 55.87
CA ALA A 6 42.90 -1.59 55.02
C ALA A 6 42.15 -0.50 54.25
N GLN A 7 41.86 0.63 54.90
CA GLN A 7 41.21 1.77 54.27
C GLN A 7 42.01 2.34 53.08
N VAL A 8 43.34 2.52 53.23
CA VAL A 8 44.19 3.06 52.15
C VAL A 8 44.23 2.12 50.94
N LEU A 9 44.31 0.80 51.16
CA LEU A 9 44.34 -0.17 50.06
C LEU A 9 42.99 -0.27 49.32
N VAL A 10 41.88 -0.09 50.04
CA VAL A 10 40.53 -0.02 49.46
C VAL A 10 40.33 1.29 48.70
N GLU A 11 40.88 2.41 49.19
CA GLU A 11 40.87 3.70 48.48
C GLU A 11 41.60 3.62 47.13
N GLN A 12 42.70 2.85 47.02
CA GLN A 12 43.38 2.60 45.73
C GLN A 12 42.48 1.92 44.71
N PHE A 13 41.70 0.91 45.15
CA PHE A 13 40.74 0.22 44.29
C PHE A 13 39.63 1.15 43.80
N TYR A 14 38.97 1.87 44.71
CA TYR A 14 37.88 2.78 44.34
C TYR A 14 38.36 3.97 43.52
N ALA A 15 39.59 4.44 43.75
CA ALA A 15 40.21 5.44 42.91
C ALA A 15 40.36 4.92 41.48
N TRP A 16 40.70 3.64 41.30
CA TRP A 16 40.89 3.00 39.99
C TRP A 16 39.57 2.69 39.27
N GLU A 17 38.68 1.91 39.90
CA GLU A 17 37.52 1.29 39.24
C GLU A 17 36.46 2.28 38.78
N ARG A 18 36.32 3.44 39.46
CA ARG A 18 35.35 4.48 39.10
C ARG A 18 35.46 4.96 37.65
N ARG A 19 36.64 4.79 37.03
CA ARG A 19 36.87 5.05 35.59
C ARG A 19 35.90 4.27 34.70
N GLY A 20 35.57 3.04 35.06
CA GLY A 20 34.72 2.14 34.28
C GLY A 20 33.22 2.27 34.53
N ARG A 21 32.78 3.14 35.45
CA ARG A 21 31.34 3.29 35.80
C ARG A 21 30.56 4.25 34.90
N GLY A 22 31.23 5.02 34.04
CA GLY A 22 30.59 6.01 33.16
C GLY A 22 30.14 7.31 33.86
N TRP A 23 30.61 7.56 35.08
CA TRP A 23 30.18 8.73 35.87
C TRP A 23 30.86 10.04 35.45
N TYR A 24 32.06 9.94 34.89
CA TYR A 24 32.89 11.10 34.60
C TYR A 24 32.38 11.83 33.34
N LYS A 25 32.15 13.14 33.50
CA LYS A 25 31.82 14.07 32.43
C LYS A 25 33.06 14.92 32.13
N ALA A 26 33.48 14.95 30.88
CA ALA A 26 34.54 15.80 30.36
C ALA A 26 34.01 17.19 29.96
N ASP A 27 34.93 18.15 29.83
CA ASP A 27 34.62 19.53 29.40
C ASP A 27 34.36 19.65 27.89
N SER A 28 34.72 18.62 27.12
CA SER A 28 34.51 18.53 25.67
C SER A 28 34.10 17.11 25.29
N ALA A 29 33.67 16.91 24.03
CA ALA A 29 33.40 15.57 23.49
C ALA A 29 34.60 14.65 23.74
N ALA A 30 34.34 13.51 24.38
CA ALA A 30 35.32 12.54 24.83
C ALA A 30 35.16 11.24 24.05
N ASP A 31 36.27 10.50 23.92
CA ASP A 31 36.20 9.10 23.54
C ASP A 31 35.38 8.34 24.58
N LEU A 32 34.67 7.32 24.12
CA LEU A 32 33.90 6.45 25.00
C LEU A 32 34.82 5.63 25.89
N GLU A 33 35.98 5.17 25.38
CA GLU A 33 36.90 4.38 26.21
C GLU A 33 37.46 5.23 27.36
N PRO A 34 37.30 4.79 28.63
CA PRO A 34 37.88 5.52 29.75
C PRO A 34 39.39 5.64 29.65
N PRO A 35 39.98 6.72 30.17
CA PRO A 35 41.42 6.85 30.25
C PRO A 35 41.99 5.69 31.07
N PHE A 36 42.78 4.85 30.40
CA PHE A 36 43.31 3.62 30.97
C PHE A 36 44.60 3.88 31.74
N GLU A 37 44.62 3.40 32.98
CA GLU A 37 45.81 3.35 33.82
C GLU A 37 45.93 1.92 34.36
N PRO A 38 47.04 1.19 34.11
CA PRO A 38 47.18 -0.17 34.59
C PRO A 38 47.10 -0.24 36.12
N PHE A 39 46.27 -1.15 36.65
CA PHE A 39 46.24 -1.39 38.09
C PHE A 39 47.45 -2.25 38.49
N ARG A 40 48.36 -1.67 39.27
CA ARG A 40 49.64 -2.32 39.65
C ARG A 40 49.54 -3.18 40.92
N GLY A 41 48.33 -3.48 41.38
CA GLY A 41 48.07 -4.17 42.63
C GLY A 41 47.91 -3.21 43.82
N HIS A 42 47.60 -3.78 44.98
CA HIS A 42 47.46 -3.04 46.24
C HIS A 42 48.83 -2.84 46.89
N PHE A 43 49.22 -1.61 47.19
CA PHE A 43 50.52 -1.30 47.77
C PHE A 43 50.44 -0.28 48.91
N ILE A 44 51.41 -0.29 49.82
CA ILE A 44 51.51 0.71 50.89
C ILE A 44 52.64 1.66 50.49
N GLU A 45 52.32 2.95 50.29
CA GLU A 45 53.38 3.96 50.18
C GLU A 45 54.09 4.06 51.53
N HIS A 46 55.40 3.79 51.54
CA HIS A 46 56.25 4.11 52.67
C HIS A 46 56.64 5.58 52.57
N ASP A 47 56.32 6.39 53.58
CA ASP A 47 56.88 7.75 53.69
C ASP A 47 58.42 7.66 53.60
N GLU A 48 59.05 8.58 52.85
CA GLU A 48 60.50 8.71 52.84
C GLU A 48 61.00 8.88 54.28
N ILE A 49 61.74 7.89 54.78
CA ILE A 49 62.44 8.00 56.06
C ILE A 49 63.55 9.04 55.84
N ILE A 50 63.30 10.29 56.26
CA ILE A 50 64.36 11.28 56.39
C ILE A 50 65.16 10.88 57.63
N ASP A 51 66.29 10.20 57.42
CA ASP A 51 67.30 9.95 58.46
C ASP A 51 67.97 11.30 58.82
N ASP A 52 67.58 11.89 59.95
CA ASP A 52 68.13 13.16 60.42
C ASP A 52 69.45 12.99 61.21
N GLY A 53 69.99 11.77 61.29
CA GLY A 53 71.31 11.47 61.84
C GLY A 53 71.49 11.80 63.33
N ARG A 54 70.41 12.01 64.10
CA ARG A 54 70.51 12.39 65.52
C ARG A 54 70.42 11.18 66.46
N THR A 55 71.47 10.95 67.24
CA THR A 55 71.46 9.97 68.34
C THR A 55 70.83 10.58 69.60
N PRO A 56 69.81 9.96 70.22
CA PRO A 56 69.13 10.53 71.38
C PRO A 56 70.02 10.42 72.64
N SER A 57 70.34 11.56 73.25
CA SER A 57 70.90 11.61 74.61
C SER A 57 69.81 11.90 75.62
N PHE A 58 69.92 11.33 76.83
CA PHE A 58 68.91 11.34 77.90
C PHE A 58 68.39 12.75 78.30
N PHE A 59 69.12 13.81 77.98
CA PHE A 59 68.71 15.20 78.25
C PHE A 59 67.85 15.84 77.15
N ALA A 60 67.79 15.27 75.93
CA ALA A 60 67.00 15.79 74.82
C ALA A 60 65.49 15.55 75.01
N THR A 61 65.11 14.45 75.65
CA THR A 61 63.70 14.04 75.84
C THR A 61 62.93 14.96 76.79
N ILE A 62 63.62 15.69 77.68
CA ILE A 62 62.99 16.66 78.58
C ILE A 62 62.78 18.01 77.87
N ALA A 63 63.63 18.37 76.91
CA ALA A 63 63.49 19.61 76.13
C ALA A 63 62.35 19.54 75.09
N GLU A 64 62.03 18.36 74.56
CA GLU A 64 60.93 18.16 73.61
C GLU A 64 59.52 18.32 74.21
N LEU A 65 59.38 18.21 75.55
CA LEU A 65 58.10 18.41 76.23
C LEU A 65 57.65 19.88 76.32
N VAL A 66 58.56 20.83 76.06
CA VAL A 66 58.31 22.29 76.16
C VAL A 66 58.33 22.97 74.78
N ALA A 67 58.72 22.27 73.72
CA ALA A 67 58.75 22.83 72.36
C ALA A 67 57.34 22.83 71.72
N PRO A 68 56.93 23.91 71.02
CA PRO A 68 55.67 23.94 70.29
C PRO A 68 55.71 22.89 69.16
N LYS A 69 54.68 22.05 69.09
CA LYS A 69 54.56 21.03 68.03
C LYS A 69 54.63 21.71 66.65
N PRO A 70 55.47 21.21 65.72
CA PRO A 70 55.48 21.71 64.35
C PRO A 70 54.09 21.51 63.71
N PRO A 71 53.67 22.42 62.82
CA PRO A 71 52.38 22.28 62.15
C PRO A 71 52.36 20.98 61.35
N LEU A 72 51.25 20.24 61.48
CA LEU A 72 51.00 19.04 60.69
C LEU A 72 51.16 19.39 59.20
N PRO A 73 51.93 18.60 58.41
CA PRO A 73 52.02 18.84 56.98
C PRO A 73 50.61 18.78 56.37
N PRO A 74 50.33 19.61 55.35
CA PRO A 74 49.02 19.66 54.73
C PRO A 74 48.68 18.28 54.15
N LYS A 75 47.46 17.84 54.44
CA LYS A 75 46.88 16.58 53.97
C LYS A 75 46.86 16.59 52.44
N LYS A 76 47.82 15.95 51.78
CA LYS A 76 47.74 15.66 50.34
C LYS A 76 46.77 14.49 50.15
N SER A 77 45.54 14.81 49.79
CA SER A 77 44.52 13.85 49.36
C SER A 77 43.56 14.60 48.45
N GLU A 78 44.07 15.07 47.32
CA GLU A 78 43.24 15.32 46.14
C GLU A 78 43.51 14.15 45.20
N LEU A 79 42.49 13.31 44.99
CA LEU A 79 42.54 12.26 43.98
C LEU A 79 42.92 12.89 42.64
N PRO A 80 43.78 12.25 41.82
CA PRO A 80 44.15 12.80 40.52
C PRO A 80 42.90 13.05 39.68
N ILE A 81 42.83 14.24 39.08
CA ILE A 81 41.73 14.62 38.17
C ILE A 81 41.82 13.69 36.95
N LEU A 82 40.75 12.92 36.71
CA LEU A 82 40.65 12.09 35.52
C LEU A 82 40.63 12.99 34.29
N GLN A 83 41.49 12.76 33.30
CA GLN A 83 41.48 13.49 32.03
C GLN A 83 41.02 12.55 30.91
N ALA A 84 39.85 12.80 30.34
CA ALA A 84 39.31 11.98 29.25
C ALA A 84 40.13 12.14 27.96
N TYR A 85 40.15 11.09 27.13
CA TYR A 85 40.68 11.19 25.78
C TYR A 85 39.75 12.07 24.92
N PRO A 86 40.27 13.08 24.20
CA PRO A 86 39.44 13.92 23.35
C PRO A 86 38.93 13.11 22.15
N PHE A 87 37.65 13.29 21.79
CA PHE A 87 37.10 12.70 20.58
C PHE A 87 37.60 13.46 19.33
N GLN A 88 38.26 12.77 18.39
CA GLN A 88 38.95 13.41 17.26
C GLN A 88 38.29 13.17 15.89
N ASP A 89 37.37 12.20 15.76
CA ASP A 89 36.79 11.84 14.46
C ASP A 89 35.59 12.72 14.09
N GLU A 90 35.67 13.40 12.94
CA GLU A 90 34.59 14.24 12.41
C GLU A 90 34.05 13.71 11.08
N SER A 91 34.32 12.45 10.74
CA SER A 91 33.85 11.87 9.49
C SER A 91 32.31 11.76 9.47
N PRO A 92 31.69 11.80 8.27
CA PRO A 92 30.25 11.65 8.13
C PRO A 92 29.73 10.37 8.77
N LEU A 93 28.47 10.43 9.21
CA LEU A 93 27.75 9.26 9.72
C LEU A 93 27.08 8.54 8.55
N SER A 94 27.19 7.22 8.55
CA SER A 94 26.36 6.33 7.75
C SER A 94 25.27 5.76 8.63
N LEU A 95 24.03 5.88 8.17
CA LEU A 95 22.82 5.48 8.89
C LEU A 95 22.15 4.31 8.18
N PHE A 96 21.77 3.30 8.95
CA PHE A 96 21.03 2.16 8.47
C PHE A 96 19.78 1.94 9.34
N VAL A 97 18.62 1.87 8.70
CA VAL A 97 17.36 1.48 9.36
C VAL A 97 17.15 -0.01 9.16
N VAL A 98 16.80 -0.69 10.24
CA VAL A 98 16.56 -2.13 10.26
C VAL A 98 15.06 -2.38 10.28
N HIS A 99 14.56 -3.07 9.25
CA HIS A 99 13.18 -3.47 9.12
C HIS A 99 13.04 -4.97 9.35
N PHE A 100 12.10 -5.34 10.21
CA PHE A 100 11.88 -6.73 10.60
C PHE A 100 10.79 -7.35 9.72
N PRO A 101 10.99 -8.54 9.12
CA PRO A 101 9.87 -9.27 8.52
C PRO A 101 9.04 -9.91 9.63
N ARG A 102 7.71 -10.01 9.45
CA ARG A 102 6.79 -10.58 10.46
C ARG A 102 7.13 -12.03 10.89
N ALA A 103 7.82 -12.78 10.03
CA ALA A 103 8.21 -14.17 10.29
C ALA A 103 9.60 -14.32 10.95
N ALA A 104 10.46 -13.28 10.91
CA ALA A 104 11.77 -13.39 11.53
C ALA A 104 11.64 -13.28 13.04
N LYS A 105 12.39 -14.15 13.73
CA LYS A 105 12.58 -14.09 15.17
C LYS A 105 14.04 -13.74 15.42
N PRO A 106 14.39 -12.44 15.53
CA PRO A 106 15.72 -12.09 15.99
C PRO A 106 15.96 -12.72 17.37
N THR A 107 17.19 -13.11 17.65
CA THR A 107 17.57 -13.68 18.95
C THR A 107 18.71 -12.87 19.55
N MET A 108 18.69 -12.70 20.88
CA MET A 108 19.75 -12.00 21.58
C MET A 108 21.11 -12.68 21.42
N SER A 109 21.15 -14.02 21.32
CA SER A 109 22.38 -14.75 21.05
C SER A 109 23.00 -14.40 19.70
N ARG A 110 22.20 -14.19 18.63
CA ARG A 110 22.73 -13.70 17.35
C ARG A 110 23.22 -12.27 17.45
N MET A 111 22.53 -11.44 18.23
CA MET A 111 22.95 -10.06 18.49
C MET A 111 24.28 -10.00 19.24
N GLU A 112 24.48 -10.84 20.26
CA GLU A 112 25.75 -10.92 20.98
C GLU A 112 26.90 -11.26 20.04
N GLN A 113 26.71 -12.22 19.11
CA GLN A 113 27.73 -12.56 18.11
C GLN A 113 28.00 -11.40 17.14
N LEU A 114 26.97 -10.66 16.73
CA LEU A 114 27.14 -9.43 15.96
C LEU A 114 27.99 -8.41 16.76
N LEU A 115 27.65 -8.16 18.02
CA LEU A 115 28.37 -7.21 18.89
C LEU A 115 29.81 -7.65 19.13
N VAL A 116 30.11 -8.95 19.23
CA VAL A 116 31.48 -9.46 19.27
C VAL A 116 32.25 -9.06 18.01
N MET A 117 31.66 -9.20 16.83
CA MET A 117 32.30 -8.77 15.58
C MET A 117 32.50 -7.24 15.53
N LEU A 118 31.53 -6.47 16.04
CA LEU A 118 31.62 -5.01 16.09
C LEU A 118 32.61 -4.51 17.16
N SER A 119 32.87 -5.29 18.22
CA SER A 119 33.84 -4.93 19.27
C SER A 119 35.30 -4.86 18.80
N TYR A 120 35.60 -5.31 17.58
CA TYR A 120 36.92 -5.11 16.96
C TYR A 120 37.10 -3.72 16.33
N LYS A 121 36.05 -2.88 16.36
CA LYS A 121 36.08 -1.51 15.86
C LYS A 121 36.21 -0.52 17.01
N ASN A 122 37.06 0.48 16.80
CA ASN A 122 37.40 1.51 17.79
C ASN A 122 36.62 2.82 17.57
N LEU A 123 35.98 3.02 16.42
CA LEU A 123 35.11 4.16 16.21
C LEU A 123 33.72 3.90 16.83
N PRO A 124 33.10 4.91 17.47
CA PRO A 124 31.75 4.77 18.02
C PRO A 124 30.72 4.37 16.96
N MET A 125 29.96 3.34 17.28
CA MET A 125 28.73 2.95 16.61
C MET A 125 27.55 3.32 17.51
N SER A 126 26.38 3.51 16.92
CA SER A 126 25.15 3.63 17.70
C SER A 126 24.13 2.57 17.35
N PHE A 127 23.46 2.06 18.38
CA PHE A 127 22.21 1.33 18.28
C PHE A 127 21.10 2.20 18.87
N GLU A 128 20.04 2.43 18.10
CA GLU A 128 18.99 3.39 18.44
C GLU A 128 17.60 2.77 18.27
N VAL A 129 16.75 2.94 19.28
CA VAL A 129 15.32 2.58 19.25
C VAL A 129 14.51 3.85 19.40
N ILE A 130 13.76 4.22 18.37
CA ILE A 130 13.02 5.49 18.28
C ILE A 130 11.54 5.18 18.19
N GLY A 131 10.79 5.57 19.21
CA GLY A 131 9.34 5.46 19.29
C GLY A 131 8.65 6.79 19.04
N THR A 132 7.65 6.77 18.17
CA THR A 132 6.73 7.88 17.88
C THR A 132 5.29 7.42 18.10
N ALA A 133 4.31 8.30 17.93
CA ALA A 133 2.90 7.92 17.96
C ALA A 133 2.54 6.85 16.91
N GLU A 134 3.21 6.87 15.76
CA GLU A 134 2.86 6.04 14.61
C GLU A 134 3.70 4.77 14.53
N ALA A 135 4.96 4.82 14.99
CA ALA A 135 5.88 3.73 14.76
C ALA A 135 7.06 3.64 15.74
N ILE A 136 7.65 2.43 15.82
CA ILE A 136 8.94 2.14 16.45
C ILE A 136 9.95 1.79 15.35
N VAL A 137 11.00 2.59 15.24
CA VAL A 137 12.11 2.42 14.30
C VAL A 137 13.34 1.94 15.07
N VAL A 138 14.03 0.95 14.52
CA VAL A 138 15.37 0.54 14.98
C VAL A 138 16.38 0.97 13.94
N GLN A 139 17.38 1.72 14.35
CA GLN A 139 18.46 2.16 13.46
C GLN A 139 19.83 1.92 14.07
N VAL A 140 20.81 1.71 13.21
CA VAL A 140 22.22 1.59 13.58
C VAL A 140 23.04 2.58 12.78
N THR A 141 23.99 3.23 13.44
CA THR A 141 24.88 4.21 12.81
C THR A 141 26.34 3.87 13.04
N SER A 142 27.18 4.29 12.10
CA SER A 142 28.64 4.22 12.23
C SER A 142 29.28 5.38 11.48
N ARG A 143 30.57 5.59 11.71
CA ARG A 143 31.38 6.45 10.85
C ARG A 143 31.55 5.80 9.47
N GLU A 144 31.66 6.61 8.43
CA GLU A 144 31.76 6.16 7.02
C GLU A 144 32.83 5.07 6.81
N GLY A 145 33.95 5.14 7.54
CA GLY A 145 35.03 4.15 7.48
C GLY A 145 34.63 2.72 7.90
N ASP A 146 33.60 2.57 8.75
CA ASP A 146 33.11 1.29 9.25
C ASP A 146 31.73 0.89 8.70
N ALA A 147 31.11 1.73 7.87
CA ALA A 147 29.76 1.54 7.35
C ALA A 147 29.58 0.21 6.59
N ASN A 148 30.49 -0.09 5.65
CA ASN A 148 30.46 -1.34 4.88
C ASN A 148 30.60 -2.58 5.77
N PHE A 149 31.40 -2.47 6.83
CA PHE A 149 31.58 -3.57 7.79
C PHE A 149 30.31 -3.78 8.61
N LEU A 150 29.75 -2.71 9.17
CA LEU A 150 28.48 -2.75 9.92
C LEU A 150 27.36 -3.36 9.07
N PHE A 151 27.12 -2.84 7.86
CA PHE A 151 26.10 -3.35 6.96
C PHE A 151 26.28 -4.84 6.64
N SER A 152 27.51 -5.26 6.32
CA SER A 152 27.82 -6.64 5.99
C SER A 152 27.59 -7.58 7.18
N GLN A 153 27.99 -7.18 8.40
CA GLN A 153 27.78 -8.00 9.60
C GLN A 153 26.29 -8.09 9.95
N CYS A 154 25.55 -6.98 9.91
CA CYS A 154 24.10 -7.00 10.16
C CYS A 154 23.39 -7.95 9.18
N LYS A 155 23.71 -7.90 7.88
CA LYS A 155 23.13 -8.80 6.86
C LYS A 155 23.54 -10.27 7.06
N ALA A 156 24.76 -10.52 7.54
CA ALA A 156 25.24 -11.88 7.79
C ALA A 156 24.53 -12.55 8.99
N PHE A 157 24.35 -11.83 10.10
CA PHE A 157 23.69 -12.37 11.30
C PHE A 157 22.16 -12.31 11.23
N PHE A 158 21.61 -11.38 10.44
CA PHE A 158 20.17 -11.18 10.26
C PHE A 158 19.79 -11.09 8.77
N PRO A 159 19.94 -12.20 8.01
CA PRO A 159 19.71 -12.21 6.56
C PRO A 159 18.25 -11.94 6.16
N ASP A 160 17.31 -12.20 7.07
CA ASP A 160 15.89 -11.98 6.85
C ASP A 160 15.48 -10.51 7.09
N CYS A 161 16.30 -9.74 7.83
CA CYS A 161 16.02 -8.33 8.06
C CYS A 161 16.39 -7.50 6.81
N ILE A 162 15.53 -6.54 6.48
CA ILE A 162 15.81 -5.60 5.40
C ILE A 162 16.53 -4.41 6.02
N ILE A 163 17.70 -4.08 5.49
CA ILE A 163 18.52 -2.97 5.96
C ILE A 163 18.55 -1.93 4.85
N THR A 164 18.10 -0.72 5.15
CA THR A 164 18.02 0.39 4.19
C THR A 164 18.81 1.58 4.70
N GLU A 165 19.43 2.34 3.79
CA GLU A 165 19.96 3.67 4.08
C GLU A 165 18.85 4.69 3.82
N PRO A 166 18.29 5.35 4.86
CA PRO A 166 17.25 6.35 4.64
C PRO A 166 17.85 7.67 4.12
N ASP A 167 17.05 8.46 3.42
CA ASP A 167 17.43 9.81 3.00
C ASP A 167 17.54 10.79 4.17
N GLU A 168 16.81 10.54 5.26
CA GLU A 168 16.70 11.41 6.43
C GLU A 168 16.87 10.61 7.73
N ASP A 169 17.41 11.26 8.76
CA ASP A 169 17.62 10.67 10.09
C ASP A 169 16.50 11.10 11.04
N LEU A 170 15.63 10.15 11.39
CA LEU A 170 14.45 10.38 12.22
C LEU A 170 14.79 11.01 13.57
N LEU A 171 15.93 10.66 14.18
CA LEU A 171 16.32 11.25 15.46
C LEU A 171 16.74 12.71 15.31
N VAL A 172 17.44 13.04 14.22
CA VAL A 172 17.87 14.42 13.93
C VAL A 172 16.67 15.29 13.52
N GLU A 173 15.77 14.75 12.70
CA GLU A 173 14.50 15.40 12.35
C GLU A 173 13.68 15.69 13.61
N ALA A 174 13.59 14.73 14.53
CA ALA A 174 12.87 14.93 15.78
C ALA A 174 13.47 16.09 16.61
N LEU A 175 14.78 16.29 16.58
CA LEU A 175 15.48 17.37 17.28
C LEU A 175 15.34 18.75 16.60
N ASP A 176 15.04 18.79 15.30
CA ASP A 176 14.81 20.03 14.51
C ASP A 176 13.36 20.54 14.65
N THR A 177 12.82 20.46 15.87
CA THR A 177 11.47 20.93 16.21
C THR A 177 11.52 21.87 17.41
N ASP A 178 10.46 22.67 17.60
CA ASP A 178 10.27 23.56 18.76
C ASP A 178 9.79 22.81 20.03
N ARG A 179 9.97 21.49 20.08
CA ARG A 179 9.54 20.64 21.20
C ARG A 179 10.51 20.73 22.38
N ALA A 180 9.97 20.56 23.58
CA ALA A 180 10.76 20.48 24.80
C ALA A 180 11.53 19.16 24.84
N LEU A 181 12.83 19.24 25.12
CA LEU A 181 13.78 18.13 25.15
C LEU A 181 14.16 17.81 26.60
N SER A 182 13.95 16.56 27.02
CA SER A 182 14.47 16.02 28.28
C SER A 182 15.37 14.82 27.99
N VAL A 183 16.54 14.77 28.65
CA VAL A 183 17.55 13.74 28.38
C VAL A 183 18.17 13.26 29.69
N VAL A 184 18.45 11.96 29.78
CA VAL A 184 19.24 11.38 30.87
C VAL A 184 20.28 10.40 30.31
N ASP A 185 21.49 10.46 30.85
CA ASP A 185 22.52 9.45 30.61
C ASP A 185 22.57 8.47 31.79
N PHE A 186 23.01 7.25 31.55
CA PHE A 186 23.14 6.22 32.57
C PHE A 186 24.61 5.87 32.84
N GLY A 187 24.88 5.48 34.08
CA GLY A 187 26.12 4.82 34.48
C GLY A 187 25.83 3.59 35.34
N LEU A 188 26.87 2.86 35.72
CA LEU A 188 26.74 1.70 36.62
C LEU A 188 26.56 2.17 38.06
N ALA A 189 25.62 1.55 38.78
CA ALA A 189 25.38 1.84 40.19
C ALA A 189 26.54 1.28 41.06
N GLU A 190 26.94 0.04 40.79
CA GLU A 190 27.98 -0.69 41.51
C GLU A 190 29.29 -0.77 40.69
N GLU A 191 30.31 -1.43 41.23
CA GLU A 191 31.64 -1.54 40.59
C GLU A 191 31.54 -2.14 39.18
N PHE A 192 32.33 -1.63 38.23
CA PHE A 192 32.17 -2.01 36.82
C PHE A 192 32.44 -3.50 36.53
N MET A 193 33.23 -4.16 37.37
CA MET A 193 33.52 -5.59 37.28
C MET A 193 32.34 -6.49 37.71
N LEU A 194 31.31 -5.92 38.33
CA LEU A 194 30.07 -6.63 38.65
C LEU A 194 29.15 -6.61 37.42
N PRO A 195 28.74 -7.79 36.90
CA PRO A 195 28.00 -7.87 35.66
C PRO A 195 26.55 -7.36 35.79
N LEU A 196 26.09 -6.63 34.77
CA LEU A 196 24.67 -6.41 34.48
C LEU A 196 24.00 -7.71 34.01
N LEU A 197 22.71 -7.64 33.72
CA LEU A 197 21.97 -8.77 33.17
C LEU A 197 22.58 -9.23 31.84
N THR A 198 22.89 -10.53 31.72
CA THR A 198 23.62 -11.12 30.57
C THR A 198 22.82 -12.15 29.78
N HIS A 199 21.54 -12.38 30.11
CA HIS A 199 20.75 -13.46 29.51
C HIS A 199 19.45 -12.93 28.91
N ALA A 200 18.98 -13.62 27.87
CA ALA A 200 17.68 -13.37 27.31
C ALA A 200 16.59 -13.62 28.35
N THR A 201 15.83 -12.58 28.69
CA THR A 201 14.64 -12.69 29.50
C THR A 201 13.44 -12.96 28.62
N ASP A 202 12.54 -13.82 29.08
CA ASP A 202 11.17 -13.91 28.60
C ASP A 202 10.27 -13.40 29.74
N PRO A 203 9.62 -12.24 29.61
CA PRO A 203 9.48 -11.43 28.39
C PRO A 203 10.71 -10.57 28.02
N ASP A 204 10.71 -10.06 26.79
CA ASP A 204 11.74 -9.17 26.21
C ASP A 204 12.00 -7.92 27.08
N PRO A 205 13.27 -7.50 27.27
CA PRO A 205 13.62 -6.33 28.08
C PRO A 205 12.94 -5.01 27.65
N TYR A 206 12.58 -4.86 26.38
CA TYR A 206 11.92 -3.65 25.86
C TYR A 206 10.39 -3.67 25.96
N LEU A 207 9.77 -4.74 26.48
CA LEU A 207 8.31 -4.84 26.53
C LEU A 207 7.66 -3.63 27.24
N SER A 208 8.21 -3.21 28.37
CA SER A 208 7.72 -2.03 29.10
C SER A 208 7.94 -0.72 28.34
N LEU A 209 9.06 -0.59 27.60
CA LEU A 209 9.33 0.58 26.77
C LEU A 209 8.32 0.68 25.62
N PHE A 210 8.01 -0.44 24.94
CA PHE A 210 7.02 -0.45 23.86
C PHE A 210 5.60 -0.20 24.35
N GLY A 211 5.25 -0.66 25.55
CA GLY A 211 3.99 -0.29 26.19
C GLY A 211 3.85 1.23 26.38
N LEU A 212 4.94 1.94 26.67
CA LEU A 212 4.94 3.41 26.73
C LEU A 212 4.79 4.02 25.32
N VAL A 213 5.51 3.48 24.32
CA VAL A 213 5.44 3.97 22.93
C VAL A 213 4.04 3.80 22.33
N ASP A 214 3.31 2.76 22.71
CA ASP A 214 1.93 2.54 22.27
C ASP A 214 0.99 3.69 22.66
N HIS A 215 1.32 4.47 23.68
CA HIS A 215 0.49 5.56 24.22
C HIS A 215 1.04 6.96 23.91
N LEU A 216 2.06 7.09 23.04
CA LEU A 216 2.57 8.38 22.60
C LEU A 216 1.57 9.13 21.72
N GLN A 217 1.52 10.46 21.90
CA GLN A 217 0.74 11.40 21.09
C GLN A 217 1.53 11.89 19.86
N ARG A 218 0.84 12.47 18.86
CA ARG A 218 1.40 12.82 17.51
C ARG A 218 2.68 13.68 17.51
N ASP A 219 2.99 14.38 18.60
CA ASP A 219 4.20 15.22 18.74
C ASP A 219 5.17 14.70 19.81
N GLU A 220 4.97 13.50 20.33
CA GLU A 220 5.82 12.90 21.35
C GLU A 220 6.81 11.90 20.73
N THR A 221 8.04 11.88 21.26
CA THR A 221 9.07 10.94 20.82
C THR A 221 9.85 10.45 22.02
N ILE A 222 10.13 9.14 22.06
CA ILE A 222 11.07 8.52 23.00
C ILE A 222 12.15 7.86 22.16
N ALA A 223 13.42 8.17 22.42
CA ALA A 223 14.54 7.50 21.78
C ALA A 223 15.52 6.96 22.82
N LEU A 224 15.87 5.68 22.70
CA LEU A 224 16.99 5.05 23.38
C LEU A 224 18.18 5.07 22.43
N GLN A 225 19.24 5.79 22.78
CA GLN A 225 20.49 5.84 22.02
C GLN A 225 21.60 5.19 22.83
N ILE A 226 22.23 4.16 22.25
CA ILE A 226 23.34 3.43 22.85
C ILE A 226 24.54 3.62 21.95
N LEU A 227 25.55 4.32 22.44
CA LEU A 227 26.84 4.48 21.77
C LEU A 227 27.81 3.43 22.31
N PHE A 228 28.57 2.79 21.43
CA PHE A 228 29.58 1.84 21.85
C PHE A 228 30.75 1.74 20.87
N ASN A 229 31.93 1.41 21.39
CA ASN A 229 33.10 0.95 20.65
C ASN A 229 33.85 -0.10 21.48
N GLY A 230 34.67 -0.91 20.81
CA GLY A 230 35.55 -1.88 21.49
C GLY A 230 36.66 -1.20 22.27
N THR A 231 37.00 -1.74 23.45
CA THR A 231 38.16 -1.26 24.21
C THR A 231 39.46 -1.72 23.60
N VAL A 232 40.45 -0.84 23.51
CA VAL A 232 41.80 -1.17 23.01
C VAL A 232 42.75 -1.52 24.15
N ASN A 233 42.51 -1.00 25.36
CA ASN A 233 43.42 -1.18 26.49
C ASN A 233 43.21 -2.49 27.26
N ALA A 234 44.23 -2.89 28.03
CA ALA A 234 44.28 -4.15 28.78
C ALA A 234 43.47 -4.14 30.09
N TRP A 235 42.18 -3.79 30.01
CA TRP A 235 41.27 -3.75 31.16
C TRP A 235 41.15 -5.09 31.87
N ALA A 236 41.18 -6.22 31.14
CA ALA A 236 41.01 -7.54 31.72
C ALA A 236 42.07 -7.91 32.77
N GLU A 237 43.34 -7.64 32.49
CA GLU A 237 44.45 -7.93 33.41
C GLU A 237 44.35 -7.07 34.66
N SER A 238 44.17 -5.76 34.48
CA SER A 238 44.05 -4.82 35.61
C SER A 238 42.82 -5.10 36.48
N THR A 239 41.70 -5.52 35.87
CA THR A 239 40.49 -5.88 36.59
C THR A 239 40.73 -7.09 37.49
N LEU A 240 41.40 -8.14 37.01
CA LEU A 240 41.71 -9.31 37.84
C LEU A 240 42.70 -8.97 38.96
N LEU A 241 43.72 -8.16 38.67
CA LEU A 241 44.68 -7.69 39.70
C LEU A 241 44.03 -6.82 40.77
N ALA A 242 42.96 -6.09 40.43
CA ALA A 242 42.24 -5.21 41.35
C ALA A 242 41.32 -5.95 42.33
N VAL A 243 40.91 -7.18 42.00
CA VAL A 243 39.94 -7.96 42.80
C VAL A 243 40.56 -9.17 43.47
N CYS A 244 41.71 -9.63 43.00
CA CYS A 244 42.39 -10.81 43.53
C CYS A 244 43.46 -10.46 44.57
N ASP A 245 43.70 -11.39 45.49
CA ASP A 245 44.84 -11.37 46.39
C ASP A 245 46.18 -11.65 45.66
N ASP A 246 47.30 -11.60 46.39
CA ASP A 246 48.66 -11.87 45.85
C ASP A 246 48.80 -13.27 45.22
N SER A 247 47.88 -14.21 45.54
CA SER A 247 47.85 -15.54 44.92
C SER A 247 47.18 -15.56 43.55
N GLY A 248 46.47 -14.47 43.18
CA GLY A 248 45.70 -14.34 41.95
C GLY A 248 44.46 -15.23 41.90
N ARG A 249 44.05 -15.84 43.02
CA ARG A 249 42.99 -16.86 43.07
C ARG A 249 41.85 -16.53 44.02
N GLN A 250 42.12 -15.87 45.14
CA GLN A 250 41.10 -15.52 46.14
C GLN A 250 40.76 -14.04 46.06
N SER A 251 39.64 -13.64 46.66
CA SER A 251 39.26 -12.23 46.70
C SER A 251 40.21 -11.44 47.58
N PHE A 252 40.59 -10.25 47.13
CA PHE A 252 41.25 -9.24 47.96
C PHE A 252 40.33 -8.78 49.10
N PHE A 253 39.01 -8.80 48.88
CA PHE A 253 37.99 -8.32 49.81
C PHE A 253 37.43 -9.47 50.65
N LEU A 254 37.60 -9.38 51.97
CA LEU A 254 37.13 -10.39 52.92
C LEU A 254 35.61 -10.50 52.98
N ASP A 255 34.91 -9.39 52.75
CA ASP A 255 33.46 -9.24 52.76
C ASP A 255 32.81 -9.48 51.38
N ALA A 256 33.61 -9.63 50.32
CA ALA A 256 33.15 -9.93 48.96
C ALA A 256 33.96 -11.08 48.33
N PRO A 257 33.85 -12.33 48.85
CA PRO A 257 34.57 -13.49 48.33
C PRO A 257 34.22 -13.85 46.88
N GLU A 258 33.05 -13.45 46.38
CA GLU A 258 32.54 -13.69 45.03
C GLU A 258 33.14 -12.77 43.96
N MET A 259 33.79 -11.66 44.35
CA MET A 259 34.23 -10.62 43.41
C MET A 259 35.13 -11.14 42.27
N PRO A 260 36.14 -12.01 42.51
CA PRO A 260 36.94 -12.58 41.42
C PRO A 260 36.14 -13.45 40.44
N GLN A 261 35.10 -14.15 40.92
CA GLN A 261 34.24 -14.97 40.06
C GLN A 261 33.37 -14.08 39.17
N LEU A 262 32.79 -13.02 39.73
CA LEU A 262 31.98 -12.04 39.00
C LEU A 262 32.84 -11.25 37.99
N ALA A 263 34.05 -10.86 38.37
CA ALA A 263 35.01 -10.25 37.45
C ALA A 263 35.37 -11.19 36.29
N LYS A 264 35.57 -12.49 36.55
CA LYS A 264 35.79 -13.48 35.48
C LYS A 264 34.56 -13.62 34.56
N GLN A 265 33.35 -13.54 35.11
CA GLN A 265 32.13 -13.51 34.31
C GLN A 265 32.05 -12.24 33.45
N LYS A 266 32.36 -11.06 34.00
CA LYS A 266 32.47 -9.80 33.25
C LYS A 266 33.45 -9.92 32.09
N LEU A 267 34.60 -10.57 32.31
CA LEU A 267 35.66 -10.74 31.31
C LEU A 267 35.48 -11.95 30.38
N SER A 268 34.35 -12.66 30.47
CA SER A 268 34.09 -13.86 29.64
C SER A 268 33.82 -13.53 28.16
N ALA A 269 33.53 -12.26 27.86
CA ALA A 269 33.33 -11.74 26.52
C ALA A 269 34.07 -10.39 26.34
N PRO A 270 34.33 -9.94 25.10
CA PRO A 270 35.02 -8.68 24.85
C PRO A 270 34.36 -7.49 25.55
N LEU A 271 35.18 -6.57 26.06
CA LEU A 271 34.70 -5.32 26.67
C LEU A 271 34.50 -4.24 25.60
N CYS A 272 33.40 -3.53 25.74
CA CYS A 272 33.08 -2.32 25.01
C CYS A 272 32.96 -1.15 25.99
N ALA A 273 33.35 0.03 25.55
CA ALA A 273 33.01 1.26 26.23
C ALA A 273 31.66 1.75 25.71
N VAL A 274 30.72 2.02 26.62
CA VAL A 274 29.31 2.21 26.29
C VAL A 274 28.76 3.47 26.93
N SER A 275 28.01 4.27 26.18
CA SER A 275 27.18 5.35 26.71
C SER A 275 25.71 5.07 26.38
N VAL A 276 24.86 5.07 27.40
CA VAL A 276 23.42 4.83 27.25
C VAL A 276 22.68 6.12 27.58
N ARG A 277 21.83 6.55 26.65
CA ARG A 277 21.07 7.79 26.74
C ARG A 277 19.61 7.55 26.41
N LEU A 278 18.72 8.12 27.22
CA LEU A 278 17.30 8.27 26.87
C LEU A 278 17.01 9.72 26.53
N VAL A 279 16.32 9.91 25.42
CA VAL A 279 15.90 11.19 24.87
C VAL A 279 14.38 11.20 24.78
N THR A 280 13.74 12.23 25.32
CA THR A 280 12.30 12.44 25.15
C THR A 280 12.02 13.84 24.63
N LEU A 281 11.07 13.90 23.69
CA LEU A 281 10.59 15.14 23.09
C LEU A 281 9.08 15.19 23.26
N ALA A 282 8.56 16.33 23.73
CA ALA A 282 7.13 16.57 23.84
C ALA A 282 6.81 18.07 23.70
N PRO A 283 5.55 18.46 23.44
CA PRO A 283 5.17 19.88 23.36
C PRO A 283 5.45 20.68 24.63
N GLN A 284 5.33 20.05 25.82
CA GLN A 284 5.61 20.70 27.11
C GLN A 284 6.76 20.01 27.87
N SER A 285 7.55 20.81 28.60
CA SER A 285 8.70 20.32 29.39
C SER A 285 8.30 19.33 30.48
N ASP A 286 7.15 19.52 31.12
CA ASP A 286 6.66 18.62 32.17
C ASP A 286 6.36 17.23 31.60
N ARG A 287 5.72 17.21 30.42
CA ARG A 287 5.39 15.97 29.71
C ARG A 287 6.64 15.24 29.21
N ALA A 288 7.61 15.96 28.65
CA ALA A 288 8.88 15.36 28.24
C ALA A 288 9.60 14.70 29.43
N SER A 289 9.58 15.36 30.60
CA SER A 289 10.19 14.84 31.84
C SER A 289 9.44 13.64 32.43
N GLU A 290 8.11 13.63 32.36
CA GLU A 290 7.27 12.48 32.75
C GLU A 290 7.58 11.25 31.89
N LEU A 291 7.61 11.41 30.57
CA LEU A 291 7.97 10.34 29.63
C LEU A 291 9.39 9.83 29.91
N LEU A 292 10.33 10.74 30.19
CA LEU A 292 11.72 10.37 30.52
C LEU A 292 11.78 9.53 31.78
N GLN A 293 11.04 9.91 32.83
CA GLN A 293 10.99 9.17 34.08
C GLN A 293 10.46 7.74 33.87
N TYR A 294 9.37 7.58 33.12
CA TYR A 294 8.80 6.26 32.83
C TYR A 294 9.75 5.39 31.98
N ALA A 295 10.33 5.97 30.93
CA ALA A 295 11.30 5.27 30.09
C ALA A 295 12.56 4.87 30.88
N ALA A 296 13.05 5.75 31.77
CA ALA A 296 14.22 5.47 32.61
C ALA A 296 13.96 4.30 33.57
N ILE A 297 12.79 4.26 34.21
CA ILE A 297 12.39 3.13 35.07
C ILE A 297 12.35 1.82 34.28
N ALA A 298 11.80 1.84 33.05
CA ALA A 298 11.75 0.65 32.20
C ALA A 298 13.15 0.10 31.88
N ILE A 299 14.09 0.96 31.47
CA ILE A 299 15.48 0.57 31.16
C ILE A 299 16.24 0.09 32.40
N MET A 300 16.07 0.76 33.54
CA MET A 300 16.72 0.34 34.78
C MET A 300 16.25 -1.06 35.22
N GLN A 301 14.96 -1.36 35.11
CA GLN A 301 14.43 -2.69 35.44
C GLN A 301 14.89 -3.74 34.43
N ALA A 302 14.93 -3.40 33.14
CA ALA A 302 15.34 -4.28 32.06
C ALA A 302 16.80 -4.78 32.19
N THR A 303 17.67 -3.98 32.80
CA THR A 303 19.12 -4.24 32.89
C THR A 303 19.60 -4.70 34.27
N LYS A 304 18.71 -4.70 35.27
CA LYS A 304 19.07 -4.99 36.66
C LYS A 304 19.46 -6.46 36.84
N SER A 305 20.64 -6.69 37.43
CA SER A 305 21.09 -8.01 37.89
C SER A 305 21.03 -8.11 39.42
N ALA A 306 21.44 -9.25 39.96
CA ALA A 306 21.62 -9.42 41.40
C ALA A 306 22.81 -8.60 41.95
N HIS A 307 23.70 -8.11 41.09
CA HIS A 307 24.99 -7.52 41.48
C HIS A 307 25.18 -6.08 40.99
N ASN A 308 24.49 -5.65 39.93
CA ASN A 308 24.64 -4.31 39.38
C ASN A 308 23.34 -3.83 38.69
N SER A 309 23.23 -2.53 38.47
CA SER A 309 22.11 -1.91 37.76
C SER A 309 22.53 -0.58 37.14
N LEU A 310 21.73 -0.08 36.20
CA LEU A 310 21.91 1.28 35.68
C LEU A 310 21.35 2.32 36.64
N LEU A 311 22.08 3.42 36.79
CA LEU A 311 21.72 4.60 37.57
C LEU A 311 21.61 5.82 36.64
N PRO A 312 20.50 6.59 36.70
CA PRO A 312 20.39 7.85 35.97
C PRO A 312 21.35 8.89 36.58
N LEU A 313 22.14 9.53 35.73
CA LEU A 313 23.14 10.51 36.14
C LEU A 313 22.56 11.93 36.05
N SER A 314 22.88 12.76 37.06
CA SER A 314 22.47 14.18 37.08
C SER A 314 23.50 15.07 36.39
N ASP A 315 23.03 16.10 35.69
CA ASP A 315 23.87 17.05 34.95
C ASP A 315 23.61 18.48 35.39
N THR A 316 24.43 19.01 36.28
CA THR A 316 24.32 20.41 36.70
C THR A 316 25.01 21.40 35.75
N VAL A 317 25.79 20.91 34.76
CA VAL A 317 26.63 21.76 33.87
C VAL A 317 26.58 21.30 32.39
N TYR A 318 25.60 20.50 31.96
CA TYR A 318 25.50 20.03 30.56
C TYR A 318 24.44 20.85 29.82
N THR A 319 24.86 21.69 28.87
CA THR A 319 23.94 22.61 28.19
C THR A 319 23.03 21.88 27.20
N ALA A 320 21.84 22.43 26.94
CA ALA A 320 20.90 21.88 25.96
C ALA A 320 21.49 21.83 24.54
N ILE A 321 22.38 22.78 24.19
CA ILE A 321 23.02 22.81 22.86
C ILE A 321 24.03 21.67 22.74
N GLU A 322 24.91 21.48 23.73
CA GLU A 322 25.86 20.37 23.73
C GLU A 322 25.13 19.02 23.67
N ARG A 323 24.02 18.88 24.40
CA ARG A 323 23.14 17.70 24.35
C ARG A 323 22.63 17.41 22.92
N VAL A 324 22.08 18.42 22.24
CA VAL A 324 21.56 18.26 20.87
C VAL A 324 22.69 17.87 19.90
N VAL A 325 23.85 18.53 20.01
CA VAL A 325 25.03 18.22 19.19
C VAL A 325 25.49 16.79 19.43
N ASP A 326 25.60 16.37 20.68
CA ASP A 326 26.02 15.02 21.03
C ASP A 326 25.05 13.95 20.53
N ILE A 327 23.73 14.19 20.61
CA ILE A 327 22.73 13.25 20.10
C ILE A 327 22.83 13.17 18.57
N ALA A 328 22.87 14.30 17.87
CA ALA A 328 22.88 14.36 16.41
C ALA A 328 24.17 13.79 15.81
N PHE A 329 25.33 14.07 16.39
CA PHE A 329 26.62 13.59 15.89
C PHE A 329 27.10 12.27 16.50
N ARG A 330 26.28 11.65 17.36
CA ARG A 330 26.58 10.38 18.07
C ARG A 330 27.90 10.51 18.85
N ARG A 331 28.00 11.60 19.61
CA ARG A 331 29.11 11.96 20.49
C ARG A 331 28.67 11.92 21.96
N SER A 332 29.64 11.95 22.85
CA SER A 332 29.40 11.99 24.29
C SER A 332 30.44 12.87 24.98
N HIS A 333 30.00 13.79 25.83
CA HIS A 333 30.84 14.44 26.84
C HIS A 333 31.06 13.53 28.06
N ARG A 334 30.37 12.39 28.16
CA ARG A 334 30.59 11.39 29.20
C ARG A 334 31.50 10.29 28.70
N VAL A 335 32.48 9.95 29.52
CA VAL A 335 33.26 8.73 29.34
C VAL A 335 32.33 7.54 29.52
N GLY A 336 32.49 6.50 28.68
CA GLY A 336 31.64 5.33 28.69
C GLY A 336 31.83 4.46 29.93
N MET A 337 30.80 3.70 30.29
CA MET A 337 30.93 2.57 31.20
C MET A 337 31.45 1.34 30.47
N LEU A 338 32.13 0.44 31.17
CA LEU A 338 32.64 -0.80 30.58
C LEU A 338 31.61 -1.91 30.71
N LEU A 339 31.10 -2.38 29.57
CA LEU A 339 30.19 -3.53 29.47
C LEU A 339 30.81 -4.58 28.55
N ASN A 340 30.64 -5.86 28.86
CA ASN A 340 30.97 -6.90 27.89
C ASN A 340 29.86 -7.02 26.82
N THR A 341 30.14 -7.72 25.72
CA THR A 341 29.17 -7.87 24.62
C THR A 341 27.88 -8.59 25.02
N ALA A 342 27.91 -9.45 26.04
CA ALA A 342 26.72 -10.13 26.56
C ALA A 342 25.81 -9.17 27.33
N GLU A 343 26.38 -8.33 28.20
CA GLU A 343 25.67 -7.24 28.91
C GLU A 343 25.14 -6.20 27.92
N LEU A 344 25.96 -5.82 26.94
CA LEU A 344 25.56 -4.90 25.88
C LEU A 344 24.41 -5.48 25.05
N SER A 345 24.37 -6.80 24.81
CA SER A 345 23.27 -7.44 24.10
C SER A 345 21.91 -7.37 24.84
N ALA A 346 21.90 -7.15 26.16
CA ALA A 346 20.66 -6.90 26.90
C ALA A 346 20.11 -5.48 26.69
N LEU A 347 20.98 -4.57 26.24
CA LEU A 347 20.67 -3.17 25.99
C LEU A 347 20.50 -2.87 24.51
N ALA A 348 21.31 -3.46 23.63
CA ALA A 348 21.32 -3.25 22.20
C ALA A 348 20.96 -4.56 21.50
N HIS A 349 19.66 -4.85 21.39
CA HIS A 349 19.13 -6.01 20.67
C HIS A 349 17.92 -5.68 19.82
N PHE A 350 17.75 -6.46 18.77
CA PHE A 350 16.54 -6.38 17.97
C PHE A 350 15.33 -6.91 18.75
N PRO A 351 14.18 -6.22 18.69
CA PRO A 351 12.97 -6.61 19.42
C PRO A 351 12.52 -8.04 19.11
N THR A 352 12.33 -8.86 20.14
CA THR A 352 11.85 -10.25 19.99
C THR A 352 10.32 -10.37 20.13
N VAL A 353 9.68 -9.37 20.73
CA VAL A 353 8.23 -9.26 20.87
C VAL A 353 7.59 -8.62 19.65
N SER A 354 6.40 -9.10 19.29
CA SER A 354 5.60 -8.49 18.23
C SER A 354 4.86 -7.25 18.74
N ASN A 355 5.05 -6.09 18.10
CA ASN A 355 4.31 -4.86 18.42
C ASN A 355 3.76 -4.22 17.13
N ALA A 356 2.48 -3.81 17.11
CA ALA A 356 1.83 -3.29 15.91
C ALA A 356 2.48 -2.03 15.31
N LYS A 357 3.15 -1.23 16.14
CA LYS A 357 3.90 -0.02 15.73
C LYS A 357 5.34 -0.32 15.32
N LEU A 358 5.91 -1.49 15.62
CA LEU A 358 7.25 -1.84 15.14
C LEU A 358 7.22 -1.84 13.61
N HIS A 359 8.16 -1.12 12.97
CA HIS A 359 8.29 -1.07 11.52
C HIS A 359 8.57 -2.47 10.97
N TYR A 360 7.50 -3.22 10.73
CA TYR A 360 7.53 -4.36 9.85
C TYR A 360 7.54 -3.82 8.44
N HIS A 361 8.43 -4.33 7.58
CA HIS A 361 8.21 -4.17 6.14
C HIS A 361 6.86 -4.84 5.84
N THR A 362 5.82 -4.03 5.66
CA THR A 362 4.43 -4.49 5.52
C THR A 362 4.17 -5.17 4.19
N ARG A 363 5.09 -5.01 3.23
CA ARG A 363 4.99 -5.55 1.87
C ARG A 363 6.21 -6.38 1.52
N THR A 364 5.96 -7.64 1.21
CA THR A 364 6.92 -8.49 0.51
C THR A 364 7.16 -7.88 -0.86
N THR A 365 8.41 -7.57 -1.17
CA THR A 365 8.83 -7.07 -2.50
C THR A 365 9.92 -7.97 -3.02
N LYS A 366 10.06 -8.06 -4.34
CA LYS A 366 11.13 -8.80 -5.00
C LYS A 366 11.63 -8.02 -6.20
N ALA A 367 12.94 -7.99 -6.40
CA ALA A 367 13.55 -7.29 -7.52
C ALA A 367 13.13 -7.89 -8.87
N ALA A 368 12.88 -7.02 -9.85
CA ALA A 368 12.70 -7.45 -11.23
C ALA A 368 14.01 -8.08 -11.73
N PRO A 369 13.97 -9.28 -12.33
CA PRO A 369 15.16 -9.87 -12.95
C PRO A 369 15.75 -8.95 -14.01
N GLY A 370 17.09 -8.90 -14.11
CA GLY A 370 17.81 -7.95 -14.97
C GLY A 370 17.42 -7.99 -16.46
N TRP A 371 17.00 -9.14 -16.97
CA TRP A 371 16.53 -9.32 -18.35
C TRP A 371 15.10 -8.80 -18.61
N TYR A 372 14.40 -8.31 -17.59
CA TYR A 372 13.09 -7.64 -17.69
C TYR A 372 13.18 -6.17 -17.31
N ILE A 373 14.37 -5.58 -17.47
CA ILE A 373 14.65 -4.16 -17.24
C ILE A 373 15.23 -3.58 -18.54
N GLY A 374 14.69 -2.44 -19.00
CA GLY A 374 15.18 -1.72 -20.17
C GLY A 374 14.72 -2.25 -21.54
N ASP A 375 13.70 -3.12 -21.55
CA ASP A 375 12.98 -3.52 -22.77
C ASP A 375 12.02 -2.42 -23.26
N GLU A 376 11.51 -2.58 -24.49
CA GLU A 376 10.67 -1.60 -25.18
C GLU A 376 9.35 -1.25 -24.46
N TYR A 377 8.69 -2.23 -23.82
CA TYR A 377 7.35 -2.03 -23.25
C TYR A 377 7.38 -2.02 -21.72
N VAL A 378 7.25 -0.85 -21.12
CA VAL A 378 7.27 -0.65 -19.68
C VAL A 378 5.93 -1.09 -19.07
N ILE A 379 5.97 -2.00 -18.10
CA ILE A 379 4.80 -2.43 -17.31
C ILE A 379 4.68 -1.67 -15.99
N GLY A 380 5.78 -1.09 -15.49
CA GLY A 380 5.76 -0.24 -14.30
C GLY A 380 7.14 -0.12 -13.64
N VAL A 381 7.17 0.39 -12.42
CA VAL A 381 8.38 0.59 -11.63
C VAL A 381 8.49 -0.50 -10.57
N ASN A 382 9.59 -1.24 -10.57
CA ASN A 382 9.97 -2.15 -9.49
C ASN A 382 10.78 -1.36 -8.46
N VAL A 383 10.30 -1.31 -7.23
CA VAL A 383 11.04 -0.78 -6.08
C VAL A 383 11.29 -1.94 -5.12
N HIS A 384 12.57 -2.27 -4.89
CA HIS A 384 12.97 -3.35 -3.99
C HIS A 384 14.24 -2.96 -3.24
N GLN A 385 14.18 -3.00 -1.90
CA GLN A 385 15.32 -2.66 -1.02
C GLN A 385 15.96 -1.30 -1.35
N GLY A 386 15.14 -0.29 -1.64
CA GLY A 386 15.60 1.06 -2.04
C GLY A 386 16.09 1.18 -3.49
N SER A 387 16.32 0.06 -4.19
CA SER A 387 16.65 0.07 -5.62
C SER A 387 15.39 0.23 -6.47
N THR A 388 15.46 1.12 -7.45
CA THR A 388 14.36 1.41 -8.37
C THR A 388 14.75 1.01 -9.80
N ALA A 389 13.90 0.23 -10.46
CA ALA A 389 14.10 -0.21 -11.85
C ALA A 389 12.80 -0.12 -12.66
N LEU A 390 12.91 0.23 -13.95
CA LEU A 390 11.78 0.18 -14.87
C LEU A 390 11.58 -1.26 -15.34
N ALA A 391 10.54 -1.91 -14.83
CA ALA A 391 10.16 -3.25 -15.27
C ALA A 391 9.48 -3.16 -16.64
N SER A 392 9.93 -3.99 -17.57
CA SER A 392 9.60 -3.90 -18.99
C SER A 392 9.58 -5.28 -19.65
N LEU A 393 8.92 -5.39 -20.80
CA LEU A 393 8.76 -6.61 -21.57
C LEU A 393 9.17 -6.39 -23.03
N SER A 394 9.90 -7.34 -23.59
CA SER A 394 10.16 -7.40 -25.03
C SER A 394 8.91 -7.81 -25.83
N ARG A 395 8.90 -7.48 -27.14
CA ARG A 395 7.85 -7.96 -28.07
C ARG A 395 7.72 -9.48 -28.06
N GLU A 396 8.83 -10.20 -28.02
CA GLU A 396 8.83 -11.68 -28.02
C GLU A 396 8.14 -12.23 -26.77
N THR A 397 8.38 -11.62 -25.60
CA THR A 397 7.73 -11.99 -24.35
C THR A 397 6.23 -11.74 -24.41
N ARG A 398 5.80 -10.59 -24.97
CA ARG A 398 4.38 -10.26 -25.12
C ARG A 398 3.64 -11.17 -26.10
N LEU A 399 4.31 -11.71 -27.12
CA LEU A 399 3.73 -12.72 -28.02
C LEU A 399 3.42 -14.06 -27.32
N ARG A 400 3.94 -14.28 -26.11
CA ARG A 400 3.57 -15.42 -25.24
C ARG A 400 2.33 -15.13 -24.39
N HIS A 401 1.56 -14.11 -24.75
CA HIS A 401 0.33 -13.70 -24.08
C HIS A 401 0.56 -13.13 -22.67
N LEU A 402 -0.33 -12.21 -22.29
CA LEU A 402 -0.29 -11.51 -21.03
C LEU A 402 -1.63 -11.68 -20.33
N HIS A 403 -1.59 -12.18 -19.11
CA HIS A 403 -2.75 -12.47 -18.28
C HIS A 403 -2.78 -11.52 -17.09
N ILE A 404 -3.82 -10.68 -17.02
CA ILE A 404 -3.99 -9.66 -15.98
C ILE A 404 -5.18 -10.05 -15.11
N LEU A 405 -4.96 -10.14 -13.80
CA LEU A 405 -5.99 -10.49 -12.82
C LEU A 405 -6.04 -9.45 -11.69
N GLY A 406 -7.23 -9.12 -11.21
CA GLY A 406 -7.40 -8.37 -9.97
C GLY A 406 -8.77 -7.75 -9.80
N ALA A 407 -9.12 -7.37 -8.56
CA ALA A 407 -10.42 -6.77 -8.25
C ALA A 407 -10.65 -5.43 -8.99
N THR A 408 -11.89 -4.96 -9.02
CA THR A 408 -12.26 -3.64 -9.59
C THR A 408 -11.49 -2.50 -8.91
N GLY A 409 -11.05 -1.51 -9.69
CA GLY A 409 -10.38 -0.32 -9.16
C GLY A 409 -8.94 -0.52 -8.67
N THR A 410 -8.31 -1.66 -8.98
CA THR A 410 -6.94 -1.98 -8.50
C THR A 410 -5.81 -1.49 -9.41
N GLY A 411 -6.11 -1.09 -10.66
CA GLY A 411 -5.10 -0.58 -11.61
C GLY A 411 -5.03 -1.31 -12.96
N LYS A 412 -5.85 -2.36 -13.18
CA LYS A 412 -5.89 -3.12 -14.45
C LYS A 412 -6.06 -2.23 -15.69
N SER A 413 -7.08 -1.38 -15.71
CA SER A 413 -7.38 -0.51 -16.86
C SER A 413 -6.27 0.50 -17.10
N THR A 414 -5.58 0.96 -16.05
CA THR A 414 -4.39 1.83 -16.15
C THR A 414 -3.24 1.11 -16.87
N LEU A 415 -2.98 -0.16 -16.53
CA LEU A 415 -1.98 -0.96 -17.21
C LEU A 415 -2.34 -1.23 -18.67
N LEU A 416 -3.60 -1.61 -18.94
CA LEU A 416 -4.10 -1.84 -20.30
C LEU A 416 -3.92 -0.58 -21.15
N HIS A 417 -4.40 0.56 -20.66
CA HIS A 417 -4.28 1.86 -21.32
C HIS A 417 -2.80 2.18 -21.63
N SER A 418 -1.90 2.01 -20.65
CA SER A 418 -0.47 2.26 -20.85
C SER A 418 0.13 1.37 -21.93
N LEU A 419 -0.14 0.06 -21.92
CA LEU A 419 0.37 -0.86 -22.92
C LEU A 419 -0.19 -0.57 -24.33
N ILE A 420 -1.48 -0.23 -24.44
CA ILE A 420 -2.12 0.13 -25.71
C ILE A 420 -1.44 1.36 -26.32
N LEU A 421 -1.22 2.40 -25.52
CA LEU A 421 -0.55 3.60 -26.02
C LEU A 421 0.91 3.30 -26.41
N GLN A 422 1.63 2.50 -25.64
CA GLN A 422 2.98 2.09 -26.03
C GLN A 422 3.01 1.37 -27.40
N ASP A 423 2.03 0.51 -27.70
CA ASP A 423 1.89 -0.10 -29.03
C ASP A 423 1.63 0.93 -30.13
N ILE A 424 0.70 1.85 -29.90
CA ILE A 424 0.33 2.89 -30.87
C ILE A 424 1.53 3.81 -31.18
N TYR A 425 2.27 4.21 -30.16
CA TYR A 425 3.45 5.07 -30.30
C TYR A 425 4.66 4.32 -30.89
N SER A 426 4.77 3.00 -30.69
CA SER A 426 5.83 2.18 -31.28
C SER A 426 5.56 1.78 -32.74
N GLY A 427 4.40 2.14 -33.30
CA GLY A 427 3.99 1.76 -34.65
C GLY A 427 3.35 0.38 -34.75
N THR A 428 3.13 -0.30 -33.62
CA THR A 428 2.57 -1.65 -33.59
C THR A 428 1.05 -1.61 -33.73
N GLY A 429 0.48 -2.57 -34.48
CA GLY A 429 -0.97 -2.72 -34.62
C GLY A 429 -1.59 -3.38 -33.41
N CYS A 430 -2.79 -2.93 -33.02
CA CYS A 430 -3.53 -3.53 -31.91
C CYS A 430 -5.04 -3.52 -32.15
N CYS A 431 -5.72 -4.47 -31.52
CA CYS A 431 -7.18 -4.46 -31.37
C CYS A 431 -7.55 -4.36 -29.89
N VAL A 432 -8.49 -3.49 -29.55
CA VAL A 432 -8.97 -3.27 -28.18
C VAL A 432 -10.47 -3.52 -28.13
N LEU A 433 -10.88 -4.48 -27.30
CA LEU A 433 -12.27 -4.77 -27.01
C LEU A 433 -12.61 -4.25 -25.61
N ASP A 434 -13.57 -3.33 -25.56
CA ASP A 434 -13.99 -2.69 -24.31
C ASP A 434 -15.53 -2.76 -24.16
N PRO A 435 -16.03 -3.58 -23.20
CA PRO A 435 -17.45 -3.69 -22.90
C PRO A 435 -18.08 -2.45 -22.24
N HIS A 436 -17.28 -1.54 -21.70
CA HIS A 436 -17.78 -0.35 -21.02
C HIS A 436 -17.64 0.89 -21.90
N GLY A 437 -16.58 0.94 -22.69
CA GLY A 437 -16.27 2.01 -23.65
C GLY A 437 -15.35 3.09 -23.09
N ASP A 438 -15.15 3.12 -21.77
CA ASP A 438 -14.31 4.10 -21.08
C ASP A 438 -12.82 3.96 -21.44
N LEU A 439 -12.32 2.73 -21.62
CA LEU A 439 -10.93 2.49 -22.02
C LEU A 439 -10.69 3.02 -23.44
N ILE A 440 -11.61 2.76 -24.37
CA ILE A 440 -11.50 3.25 -25.75
C ILE A 440 -11.61 4.78 -25.81
N ASP A 441 -12.53 5.38 -25.07
CA ASP A 441 -12.68 6.83 -25.04
C ASP A 441 -11.39 7.51 -24.51
N ASN A 442 -10.75 6.91 -23.50
CA ASN A 442 -9.45 7.36 -23.02
C ASN A 442 -8.33 7.17 -24.06
N VAL A 443 -8.27 6.03 -24.74
CA VAL A 443 -7.26 5.78 -25.80
C VAL A 443 -7.39 6.79 -26.93
N LEU A 444 -8.61 7.08 -27.42
CA LEU A 444 -8.88 8.03 -28.50
C LEU A 444 -8.31 9.42 -28.20
N ASN A 445 -8.32 9.85 -26.93
CA ASN A 445 -7.77 11.13 -26.51
C ASN A 445 -6.23 11.19 -26.53
N HIS A 446 -5.52 10.07 -26.71
CA HIS A 446 -4.05 10.01 -26.63
C HIS A 446 -3.39 9.47 -27.92
N ILE A 447 -4.17 9.19 -28.97
CA ILE A 447 -3.64 8.75 -30.26
C ILE A 447 -2.84 9.90 -30.91
N PRO A 448 -1.57 9.68 -31.32
CA PRO A 448 -0.78 10.71 -31.97
C PRO A 448 -1.33 11.03 -33.37
N ALA A 449 -1.20 12.29 -33.79
CA ALA A 449 -1.77 12.78 -35.05
C ALA A 449 -1.30 11.99 -36.29
N SER A 450 -0.10 11.41 -36.25
CA SER A 450 0.46 10.59 -37.33
C SER A 450 -0.22 9.23 -37.53
N ARG A 451 -1.06 8.78 -36.59
CA ARG A 451 -1.72 7.46 -36.61
C ARG A 451 -3.25 7.56 -36.75
N ILE A 452 -3.80 8.75 -36.97
CA ILE A 452 -5.27 8.96 -37.09
C ILE A 452 -5.87 8.12 -38.23
N ASP A 453 -5.19 8.09 -39.38
CA ASP A 453 -5.63 7.37 -40.59
C ASP A 453 -5.59 5.83 -40.44
N ASP A 454 -4.99 5.35 -39.35
CA ASP A 454 -4.89 3.93 -39.02
C ASP A 454 -6.02 3.44 -38.09
N VAL A 455 -6.88 4.35 -37.61
CA VAL A 455 -7.92 4.02 -36.62
C VAL A 455 -9.19 3.51 -37.29
N LEU A 456 -9.54 2.24 -37.00
CA LEU A 456 -10.85 1.65 -37.25
C LEU A 456 -11.63 1.62 -35.93
N LEU A 457 -12.62 2.50 -35.78
CA LEU A 457 -13.52 2.52 -34.65
C LEU A 457 -14.81 1.78 -35.00
N ILE A 458 -15.05 0.66 -34.33
CA ILE A 458 -16.30 -0.10 -34.40
C ILE A 458 -17.16 0.33 -33.21
N ASP A 459 -18.14 1.18 -33.47
CA ASP A 459 -19.14 1.62 -32.50
C ASP A 459 -20.54 1.37 -33.09
N PRO A 460 -21.33 0.42 -32.55
CA PRO A 460 -22.66 0.14 -33.06
C PRO A 460 -23.69 1.23 -32.69
N THR A 461 -23.36 2.18 -31.82
CA THR A 461 -24.33 3.17 -31.31
C THR A 461 -24.42 4.45 -32.12
N ASP A 462 -23.61 4.57 -33.17
CA ASP A 462 -23.64 5.69 -34.09
C ASP A 462 -25.01 5.76 -34.82
N PRO A 463 -25.70 6.92 -34.78
CA PRO A 463 -27.03 7.06 -35.37
C PRO A 463 -27.03 7.19 -36.89
N ASP A 464 -25.91 7.61 -37.50
CA ASP A 464 -25.85 8.02 -38.90
C ASP A 464 -25.01 7.06 -39.75
N PHE A 465 -23.98 6.44 -39.16
CA PHE A 465 -23.06 5.54 -39.83
C PHE A 465 -22.97 4.19 -39.13
N VAL A 466 -22.78 3.12 -39.89
CA VAL A 466 -22.43 1.80 -39.35
C VAL A 466 -21.20 1.25 -40.03
N ILE A 467 -20.33 0.63 -39.23
CA ILE A 467 -19.25 -0.20 -39.77
C ILE A 467 -19.84 -1.55 -40.17
N PRO A 468 -19.82 -1.96 -41.45
CA PRO A 468 -20.39 -3.22 -41.89
C PRO A 468 -19.55 -4.39 -41.37
N PHE A 469 -20.18 -5.33 -40.66
CA PHE A 469 -19.49 -6.51 -40.12
C PHE A 469 -20.27 -7.78 -40.47
N ASN A 470 -19.97 -8.35 -41.64
CA ASN A 470 -20.51 -9.64 -42.03
C ASN A 470 -19.58 -10.77 -41.57
N ILE A 471 -20.03 -11.51 -40.55
CA ILE A 471 -19.32 -12.69 -40.05
C ILE A 471 -19.40 -13.87 -41.02
N LEU A 472 -20.40 -13.96 -41.91
CA LEU A 472 -20.55 -15.08 -42.86
C LEU A 472 -19.63 -14.93 -44.09
N SER A 473 -18.35 -14.67 -43.85
CA SER A 473 -17.31 -14.55 -44.88
C SER A 473 -16.14 -15.48 -44.54
N ALA A 474 -15.88 -16.44 -45.42
CA ALA A 474 -14.80 -17.42 -45.28
C ALA A 474 -14.20 -17.76 -46.66
N HIS A 475 -12.91 -18.10 -46.67
CA HIS A 475 -12.11 -18.35 -47.88
C HIS A 475 -11.69 -19.81 -48.05
N SER A 476 -11.93 -20.67 -47.05
CA SER A 476 -11.62 -22.11 -47.09
C SER A 476 -12.69 -22.95 -46.39
N ASP A 477 -12.78 -24.25 -46.71
CA ASP A 477 -13.75 -25.16 -46.09
C ASP A 477 -13.54 -25.31 -44.59
N SER A 478 -12.28 -25.42 -44.14
CA SER A 478 -11.95 -25.47 -42.71
C SER A 478 -12.36 -24.19 -41.97
N GLU A 479 -12.23 -23.02 -42.61
CA GLU A 479 -12.70 -21.76 -42.02
C GLU A 479 -14.22 -21.72 -41.91
N ARG A 480 -14.96 -22.23 -42.92
CA ARG A 480 -16.42 -22.34 -42.88
C ARG A 480 -16.90 -23.22 -41.73
N GLU A 481 -16.29 -24.38 -41.54
CA GLU A 481 -16.62 -25.31 -40.46
C GLU A 481 -16.33 -24.72 -39.08
N MET A 482 -15.16 -24.10 -38.90
CA MET A 482 -14.79 -23.44 -37.66
C MET A 482 -15.74 -22.28 -37.33
N LEU A 483 -16.08 -21.45 -38.34
CA LEU A 483 -17.02 -20.35 -38.19
C LEU A 483 -18.41 -20.84 -37.78
N ALA A 484 -18.90 -21.90 -38.41
CA ALA A 484 -20.17 -22.50 -38.05
C ALA A 484 -20.15 -23.05 -36.62
N SER A 485 -19.07 -23.72 -36.22
CA SER A 485 -18.89 -24.23 -34.85
C SER A 485 -18.89 -23.10 -33.82
N ASP A 486 -18.10 -22.05 -34.04
CA ASP A 486 -18.03 -20.88 -33.17
C ASP A 486 -19.40 -20.19 -33.04
N LEU A 487 -20.07 -19.90 -34.16
CA LEU A 487 -21.40 -19.27 -34.13
C LEU A 487 -22.41 -20.12 -33.35
N VAL A 488 -22.45 -21.43 -33.58
CA VAL A 488 -23.33 -22.34 -32.86
C VAL A 488 -22.98 -22.35 -31.37
N GLY A 489 -21.70 -22.39 -31.01
CA GLY A 489 -21.21 -22.32 -29.64
C GLY A 489 -21.63 -21.03 -28.94
N LEU A 490 -21.53 -19.89 -29.63
CA LEU A 490 -21.96 -18.60 -29.12
C LEU A 490 -23.48 -18.56 -28.89
N PHE A 491 -24.29 -18.93 -29.88
CA PHE A 491 -25.75 -18.99 -29.71
C PHE A 491 -26.18 -19.97 -28.62
N LYS A 492 -25.46 -21.09 -28.44
CA LYS A 492 -25.67 -22.04 -27.35
C LYS A 492 -25.41 -21.41 -25.98
N ARG A 493 -24.28 -20.72 -25.82
CA ARG A 493 -23.86 -20.09 -24.56
C ARG A 493 -24.87 -19.04 -24.08
N PHE A 494 -25.42 -18.25 -25.00
CA PHE A 494 -26.43 -17.23 -24.68
C PHE A 494 -27.87 -17.76 -24.73
N SER A 495 -28.06 -19.10 -24.69
CA SER A 495 -29.37 -19.72 -24.65
C SER A 495 -29.66 -20.43 -23.34
N THR A 496 -30.80 -20.11 -22.73
CA THR A 496 -31.35 -20.79 -21.54
C THR A 496 -31.84 -22.21 -21.82
N SER A 497 -32.09 -22.55 -23.09
CA SER A 497 -32.51 -23.88 -23.53
C SER A 497 -31.83 -24.23 -24.84
N TRP A 498 -31.13 -25.37 -24.88
CA TRP A 498 -30.45 -25.86 -26.08
C TRP A 498 -30.62 -27.37 -26.21
N GLY A 499 -31.02 -27.84 -27.39
CA GLY A 499 -31.18 -29.27 -27.68
C GLY A 499 -30.42 -29.70 -28.93
N ASP A 500 -30.18 -31.00 -29.07
CA ASP A 500 -29.39 -31.56 -30.18
C ASP A 500 -29.98 -31.24 -31.56
N GLN A 501 -31.31 -31.18 -31.67
CA GLN A 501 -31.99 -30.77 -32.90
C GLN A 501 -31.74 -29.30 -33.23
N MET A 502 -31.73 -28.41 -32.23
CA MET A 502 -31.41 -26.99 -32.44
C MET A 502 -29.97 -26.82 -32.92
N HIS A 503 -29.04 -27.58 -32.33
CA HIS A 503 -27.64 -27.57 -32.74
C HIS A 503 -27.50 -27.97 -34.21
N SER A 504 -28.07 -29.12 -34.60
CA SER A 504 -27.99 -29.62 -35.98
C SER A 504 -28.64 -28.65 -36.98
N VAL A 505 -29.82 -28.10 -36.67
CA VAL A 505 -30.53 -27.18 -37.56
C VAL A 505 -29.75 -25.88 -37.77
N LEU A 506 -29.25 -25.27 -36.68
CA LEU A 506 -28.50 -24.01 -36.78
C LEU A 506 -27.15 -24.20 -37.49
N ALA A 507 -26.41 -25.25 -37.15
CA ALA A 507 -25.13 -25.57 -37.78
C ALA A 507 -25.29 -25.73 -39.30
N ASN A 508 -26.24 -26.57 -39.73
CA ASN A 508 -26.52 -26.78 -41.14
C ASN A 508 -27.01 -25.50 -41.82
N ALA A 509 -27.81 -24.66 -41.15
CA ALA A 509 -28.29 -23.40 -41.72
C ALA A 509 -27.13 -22.43 -41.98
N ILE A 510 -26.23 -22.27 -41.01
CA ILE A 510 -25.03 -21.44 -41.15
C ILE A 510 -24.12 -21.96 -42.26
N LEU A 511 -23.83 -23.28 -42.26
CA LEU A 511 -23.02 -23.90 -43.31
C LEU A 511 -23.64 -23.71 -44.70
N THR A 512 -24.97 -23.81 -44.81
CA THR A 512 -25.67 -23.62 -46.10
C THR A 512 -25.48 -22.20 -46.64
N LEU A 513 -25.46 -21.19 -45.76
CA LEU A 513 -25.18 -19.82 -46.17
C LEU A 513 -23.69 -19.62 -46.53
N LEU A 514 -22.77 -20.29 -45.83
CA LEU A 514 -21.32 -20.21 -46.07
C LEU A 514 -20.84 -20.93 -47.33
N TYR A 515 -21.49 -22.05 -47.70
CA TYR A 515 -21.24 -22.83 -48.92
C TYR A 515 -22.07 -22.32 -50.12
N ASN A 516 -22.71 -21.17 -49.99
CA ASN A 516 -23.41 -20.54 -51.08
C ASN A 516 -22.46 -19.73 -51.96
N THR A 517 -22.72 -19.68 -53.26
CA THR A 517 -21.95 -18.83 -54.19
C THR A 517 -22.29 -17.34 -54.09
N LYS A 518 -23.42 -16.99 -53.48
CA LYS A 518 -23.84 -15.60 -53.21
C LYS A 518 -23.51 -15.20 -51.77
N PRO A 519 -23.16 -13.92 -51.51
CA PRO A 519 -22.93 -13.43 -50.16
C PRO A 519 -24.26 -13.31 -49.40
N TRP A 520 -24.33 -13.90 -48.21
CA TRP A 520 -25.44 -13.81 -47.28
C TRP A 520 -24.97 -13.25 -45.94
N HIS A 521 -25.91 -12.87 -45.09
CA HIS A 521 -25.63 -12.32 -43.76
C HIS A 521 -26.47 -12.98 -42.67
N VAL A 522 -26.14 -12.76 -41.40
CA VAL A 522 -26.80 -13.42 -40.25
C VAL A 522 -28.31 -13.18 -40.22
N GLY A 523 -28.80 -12.04 -40.71
CA GLY A 523 -30.24 -11.76 -40.84
C GLY A 523 -31.02 -12.71 -41.75
N ASP A 524 -30.34 -13.36 -42.70
CA ASP A 524 -30.98 -14.28 -43.64
C ASP A 524 -31.29 -15.64 -43.01
N LEU A 525 -30.62 -15.99 -41.91
CA LEU A 525 -30.87 -17.23 -41.17
C LEU A 525 -32.32 -17.33 -40.73
N LYS A 526 -32.92 -16.23 -40.27
CA LYS A 526 -34.34 -16.19 -39.88
C LYS A 526 -35.24 -16.56 -41.05
N ARG A 527 -35.07 -15.88 -42.19
CA ARG A 527 -35.87 -16.10 -43.39
C ARG A 527 -35.67 -17.52 -43.93
N PHE A 528 -34.43 -18.00 -43.92
CA PHE A 528 -34.08 -19.35 -44.34
C PHE A 528 -34.74 -20.44 -43.48
N LEU A 529 -34.83 -20.23 -42.17
CA LEU A 529 -35.46 -21.16 -41.23
C LEU A 529 -37.00 -21.16 -41.29
N ILE A 530 -37.62 -20.03 -41.65
CA ILE A 530 -39.09 -19.87 -41.64
C ILE A 530 -39.71 -20.02 -43.04
N GLU A 531 -39.15 -19.36 -44.05
CA GLU A 531 -39.74 -19.23 -45.39
C GLU A 531 -39.26 -20.35 -46.32
N THR A 532 -40.14 -21.30 -46.64
CA THR A 532 -39.82 -22.42 -47.55
C THR A 532 -39.42 -21.96 -48.96
N ALA A 533 -40.04 -20.89 -49.48
CA ALA A 533 -39.73 -20.34 -50.80
C ALA A 533 -38.33 -19.70 -50.83
N PHE A 534 -37.97 -18.94 -49.80
CA PHE A 534 -36.64 -18.35 -49.67
C PHE A 534 -35.57 -19.43 -49.51
N ARG A 535 -35.83 -20.45 -48.70
CA ARG A 535 -34.93 -21.59 -48.54
C ARG A 535 -34.59 -22.27 -49.87
N LYS A 536 -35.58 -22.52 -50.73
CA LYS A 536 -35.35 -23.09 -52.06
C LYS A 536 -34.41 -22.21 -52.89
N THR A 537 -34.63 -20.89 -52.87
CA THR A 537 -33.79 -19.92 -53.59
C THR A 537 -32.33 -19.93 -53.10
N VAL A 538 -32.12 -20.11 -51.80
CA VAL A 538 -30.76 -20.25 -51.23
C VAL A 538 -30.15 -21.58 -51.67
N LEU A 539 -30.88 -22.69 -51.58
CA LEU A 539 -30.40 -24.03 -51.92
C LEU A 539 -30.00 -24.20 -53.39
N ASP A 540 -30.62 -23.47 -54.32
CA ASP A 540 -30.31 -23.51 -55.76
C ASP A 540 -28.83 -23.18 -56.08
N SER A 541 -28.11 -22.55 -55.14
CA SER A 541 -26.74 -22.05 -55.33
C SER A 541 -25.74 -22.60 -54.29
N VAL A 542 -26.08 -23.70 -53.60
CA VAL A 542 -25.24 -24.38 -52.61
C VAL A 542 -24.37 -25.43 -53.30
N THR A 543 -23.09 -25.47 -52.97
CA THR A 543 -22.13 -26.37 -53.62
C THR A 543 -22.02 -27.76 -52.97
N ASP A 544 -22.44 -27.89 -51.71
CA ASP A 544 -22.28 -29.10 -50.89
C ASP A 544 -23.48 -30.08 -51.03
N PRO A 545 -23.28 -31.31 -51.55
CA PRO A 545 -24.34 -32.32 -51.68
C PRO A 545 -24.94 -32.80 -50.34
N ASP A 546 -24.15 -32.84 -49.26
CA ASP A 546 -24.61 -33.36 -47.96
C ASP A 546 -25.56 -32.37 -47.28
N LEU A 547 -25.28 -31.06 -47.38
CA LEU A 547 -26.20 -30.02 -46.94
C LEU A 547 -27.52 -30.08 -47.73
N MET A 548 -27.44 -30.33 -49.03
CA MET A 548 -28.62 -30.46 -49.88
C MET A 548 -29.46 -31.69 -49.48
N TYR A 549 -28.81 -32.83 -49.23
CA TYR A 549 -29.46 -34.04 -48.73
C TYR A 549 -30.12 -33.80 -47.36
N TYR A 550 -29.43 -33.12 -46.44
CA TYR A 550 -29.99 -32.75 -45.14
C TYR A 550 -31.29 -31.96 -45.29
N TRP A 551 -31.30 -30.87 -46.07
CA TRP A 551 -32.48 -30.01 -46.19
C TRP A 551 -33.64 -30.65 -46.96
N LEU A 552 -33.36 -31.53 -47.92
CA LEU A 552 -34.39 -32.20 -48.72
C LEU A 552 -35.00 -33.43 -48.01
N HIS A 553 -34.19 -34.18 -47.25
CA HIS A 553 -34.60 -35.48 -46.72
C HIS A 553 -34.60 -35.57 -45.19
N GLN A 554 -33.65 -34.94 -44.49
CA GLN A 554 -33.54 -35.07 -43.03
C GLN A 554 -34.33 -34.00 -42.29
N PHE A 555 -34.21 -32.74 -42.68
CA PHE A 555 -34.91 -31.62 -42.04
C PHE A 555 -36.44 -31.80 -41.99
N PRO A 556 -37.13 -32.29 -43.04
CA PRO A 556 -38.58 -32.54 -42.98
C PRO A 556 -39.02 -33.58 -41.95
N LEU A 557 -38.11 -34.46 -41.51
CA LEU A 557 -38.39 -35.47 -40.49
C LEU A 557 -38.34 -34.89 -39.06
N LEU A 558 -37.77 -33.69 -38.89
CA LEU A 558 -37.72 -33.01 -37.60
C LEU A 558 -39.10 -32.45 -37.24
N LYS A 559 -39.55 -32.70 -36.01
CA LYS A 559 -40.81 -32.13 -35.49
C LYS A 559 -40.62 -30.61 -35.33
N GLY A 560 -41.58 -29.79 -35.80
CA GLY A 560 -41.45 -28.32 -35.92
C GLY A 560 -41.18 -27.50 -34.65
N GLY A 561 -41.02 -28.12 -33.48
CA GLY A 561 -40.67 -27.46 -32.22
C GLY A 561 -39.21 -27.00 -32.10
N SER A 562 -38.31 -27.45 -32.97
CA SER A 562 -36.86 -27.13 -32.91
C SER A 562 -36.48 -25.77 -33.52
N ILE A 563 -37.38 -25.15 -34.29
CA ILE A 563 -37.10 -23.89 -35.02
C ILE A 563 -37.46 -22.66 -34.18
N GLY A 564 -38.57 -22.71 -33.45
CA GLY A 564 -39.10 -21.58 -32.67
C GLY A 564 -38.07 -20.95 -31.73
N PRO A 565 -37.40 -21.72 -30.86
CA PRO A 565 -36.37 -21.19 -29.96
C PRO A 565 -35.17 -20.55 -30.69
N LEU A 566 -34.74 -21.11 -31.83
CA LEU A 566 -33.66 -20.53 -32.66
C LEU A 566 -34.07 -19.18 -33.25
N VAL A 567 -35.28 -19.09 -33.78
CA VAL A 567 -35.85 -17.84 -34.33
C VAL A 567 -35.97 -16.79 -33.24
N THR A 568 -36.48 -17.13 -32.06
CA THR A 568 -36.58 -16.20 -30.92
C THR A 568 -35.22 -15.63 -30.53
N ARG A 569 -34.15 -16.46 -30.58
CA ARG A 569 -32.78 -16.02 -30.27
C ARG A 569 -32.21 -15.10 -31.36
N LEU A 570 -32.37 -15.46 -32.62
CA LEU A 570 -32.00 -14.59 -33.75
C LEU A 570 -32.73 -13.25 -33.69
N ASP A 571 -34.03 -13.26 -33.36
CA ASP A 571 -34.82 -12.05 -33.18
C ASP A 571 -34.34 -11.22 -32.01
N SER A 572 -34.01 -11.83 -30.86
CA SER A 572 -33.46 -11.10 -29.72
C SER A 572 -32.14 -10.39 -30.06
N PHE A 573 -31.27 -11.08 -30.81
CA PHE A 573 -29.97 -10.55 -31.21
C PHE A 573 -30.06 -9.45 -32.27
N LEU A 574 -30.93 -9.62 -33.27
CA LEU A 574 -31.12 -8.67 -34.37
C LEU A 574 -32.22 -7.63 -34.11
N ARG A 575 -32.81 -7.62 -32.91
CA ARG A 575 -33.83 -6.63 -32.51
C ARG A 575 -33.27 -5.20 -32.51
N PRO A 576 -32.10 -4.92 -31.88
CA PRO A 576 -31.54 -3.57 -31.90
C PRO A 576 -31.21 -3.15 -33.33
N LYS A 577 -31.66 -1.96 -33.73
CA LYS A 577 -31.40 -1.41 -35.07
C LYS A 577 -29.91 -1.28 -35.35
N SER A 578 -29.14 -0.84 -34.37
CA SER A 578 -27.68 -0.74 -34.38
C SER A 578 -27.00 -2.04 -34.82
N ILE A 579 -27.28 -3.13 -34.10
CA ILE A 579 -26.73 -4.46 -34.37
C ILE A 579 -27.20 -4.98 -35.72
N ARG A 580 -28.49 -4.84 -36.04
CA ARG A 580 -29.04 -5.27 -37.33
C ARG A 580 -28.41 -4.55 -38.51
N ASN A 581 -28.26 -3.23 -38.42
CA ASN A 581 -27.68 -2.43 -39.50
C ASN A 581 -26.20 -2.76 -39.72
N MET A 582 -25.46 -3.15 -38.68
CA MET A 582 -24.07 -3.60 -38.75
C MET A 582 -23.93 -5.01 -39.34
N LEU A 583 -24.72 -5.97 -38.85
CA LEU A 583 -24.56 -7.39 -39.17
C LEU A 583 -25.31 -7.86 -40.42
N CYS A 584 -26.39 -7.18 -40.80
CA CYS A 584 -27.18 -7.51 -42.00
C CYS A 584 -26.66 -6.75 -43.23
N GLN A 585 -25.34 -6.82 -43.44
CA GLN A 585 -24.66 -6.24 -44.59
C GLN A 585 -24.03 -7.35 -45.41
N THR A 586 -24.03 -7.22 -46.74
CA THR A 586 -23.34 -8.18 -47.62
C THR A 586 -21.84 -7.93 -47.69
N LYS A 587 -21.40 -6.70 -47.40
CA LYS A 587 -20.00 -6.31 -47.28
C LYS A 587 -19.54 -6.45 -45.81
N SER A 588 -18.24 -6.62 -45.62
CA SER A 588 -17.59 -6.66 -44.30
C SER A 588 -16.32 -5.82 -44.32
N ILE A 589 -15.87 -5.39 -43.15
CA ILE A 589 -14.54 -4.80 -42.97
C ILE A 589 -13.43 -5.81 -43.25
N ASP A 590 -12.33 -5.33 -43.83
CA ASP A 590 -11.13 -6.13 -44.08
C ASP A 590 -10.24 -6.18 -42.83
N VAL A 591 -10.60 -7.06 -41.89
CA VAL A 591 -9.85 -7.27 -40.64
C VAL A 591 -8.46 -7.82 -40.91
N ALA A 592 -8.29 -8.67 -41.94
CA ALA A 592 -6.99 -9.23 -42.32
C ALA A 592 -6.04 -8.13 -42.80
N GLY A 593 -6.49 -7.26 -43.70
CA GLY A 593 -5.74 -6.11 -44.16
C GLY A 593 -5.38 -5.14 -43.02
N CYS A 594 -6.29 -4.92 -42.07
CA CYS A 594 -6.02 -4.10 -40.88
C CYS A 594 -4.89 -4.68 -40.02
N MET A 595 -4.85 -6.00 -39.81
CA MET A 595 -3.77 -6.65 -39.05
C MET A 595 -2.43 -6.62 -39.78
N ASP A 596 -2.43 -6.84 -41.10
CA ASP A 596 -1.21 -6.85 -41.92
C ASP A 596 -0.61 -5.46 -42.15
N SER A 597 -1.43 -4.41 -42.06
CA SER A 597 -0.99 -3.01 -42.14
C SER A 597 -0.82 -2.32 -40.78
N SER A 598 -0.77 -3.08 -39.68
CA SER A 598 -0.56 -2.57 -38.32
C SER A 598 -1.54 -1.46 -37.89
N LYS A 599 -2.81 -1.57 -38.31
CA LYS A 599 -3.88 -0.64 -37.93
C LYS A 599 -4.30 -0.76 -36.47
N ILE A 600 -5.05 0.24 -36.00
CA ILE A 600 -5.58 0.33 -34.64
C ILE A 600 -7.09 0.05 -34.70
N ILE A 601 -7.52 -1.10 -34.21
CA ILE A 601 -8.93 -1.51 -34.21
C ILE A 601 -9.51 -1.28 -32.81
N LEU A 602 -10.42 -0.33 -32.66
CA LEU A 602 -11.08 -0.02 -31.39
C LEU A 602 -12.52 -0.49 -31.44
N VAL A 603 -12.90 -1.43 -30.57
CA VAL A 603 -14.21 -2.07 -30.56
C VAL A 603 -14.97 -1.66 -29.31
N LYS A 604 -15.82 -0.63 -29.45
CA LYS A 604 -16.61 -0.07 -28.36
C LYS A 604 -17.94 -0.80 -28.27
N LEU A 605 -18.20 -1.45 -27.13
CA LEU A 605 -19.39 -2.30 -26.93
C LEU A 605 -20.23 -1.80 -25.75
N PRO A 606 -20.90 -0.63 -25.84
CA PRO A 606 -21.56 0.00 -24.71
C PRO A 606 -22.81 -0.79 -24.28
N GLN A 607 -22.65 -1.67 -23.28
CA GLN A 607 -23.69 -2.58 -22.82
C GLN A 607 -25.04 -1.91 -22.50
N GLY A 608 -25.02 -0.69 -21.96
CA GLY A 608 -26.23 0.06 -21.61
C GLY A 608 -27.10 0.44 -22.81
N LEU A 609 -26.52 0.55 -24.01
CA LEU A 609 -27.22 1.00 -25.22
C LEU A 609 -27.63 -0.16 -26.14
N ILE A 610 -26.80 -1.20 -26.25
CA ILE A 610 -27.06 -2.36 -27.14
C ILE A 610 -27.60 -3.59 -26.41
N GLY A 611 -27.57 -3.58 -25.07
CA GLY A 611 -27.93 -4.71 -24.20
C GLY A 611 -26.75 -5.63 -23.90
N LEU A 612 -26.72 -6.17 -22.69
CA LEU A 612 -25.61 -6.98 -22.16
C LEU A 612 -25.33 -8.23 -23.02
N ASP A 613 -26.34 -9.07 -23.27
CA ASP A 613 -26.17 -10.30 -24.08
C ASP A 613 -25.71 -10.00 -25.51
N ASN A 614 -26.23 -8.92 -26.12
CA ASN A 614 -25.88 -8.53 -27.49
C ASN A 614 -24.46 -7.97 -27.57
N SER A 615 -24.03 -7.22 -26.56
CA SER A 615 -22.66 -6.72 -26.43
C SER A 615 -21.66 -7.88 -26.37
N TYR A 616 -21.93 -8.88 -25.52
CA TYR A 616 -21.07 -10.05 -25.39
C TYR A 616 -21.04 -10.89 -26.65
N LEU A 617 -22.20 -11.12 -27.27
CA LEU A 617 -22.28 -11.86 -28.52
C LEU A 617 -21.53 -11.13 -29.65
N LEU A 618 -21.73 -9.82 -29.82
CA LEU A 618 -21.01 -9.03 -30.84
C LEU A 618 -19.50 -9.05 -30.61
N GLY A 619 -19.04 -8.83 -29.38
CA GLY A 619 -17.61 -8.89 -29.05
C GLY A 619 -17.01 -10.26 -29.33
N ALA A 620 -17.72 -11.34 -28.96
CA ALA A 620 -17.27 -12.70 -29.22
C ALA A 620 -17.20 -13.03 -30.73
N LEU A 621 -18.14 -12.51 -31.55
CA LEU A 621 -18.06 -12.62 -33.02
C LEU A 621 -16.82 -11.92 -33.59
N ILE A 622 -16.48 -10.75 -33.05
CA ILE A 622 -15.29 -10.01 -33.45
C ILE A 622 -14.02 -10.77 -33.06
N VAL A 623 -13.96 -11.36 -31.85
CA VAL A 623 -12.86 -12.23 -31.43
C VAL A 623 -12.72 -13.44 -32.37
N SER A 624 -13.82 -14.11 -32.73
CA SER A 624 -13.78 -15.21 -33.71
C SER A 624 -13.25 -14.75 -35.07
N LYS A 625 -13.62 -13.56 -35.56
CA LYS A 625 -13.09 -13.05 -36.83
C LYS A 625 -11.60 -12.70 -36.75
N LEU A 626 -11.15 -12.09 -35.64
CA LEU A 626 -9.73 -11.82 -35.39
C LEU A 626 -8.92 -13.11 -35.36
N GLN A 627 -9.43 -14.15 -34.71
CA GLN A 627 -8.82 -15.48 -34.69
C GLN A 627 -8.67 -16.07 -36.10
N GLN A 628 -9.73 -16.05 -36.90
CA GLN A 628 -9.71 -16.56 -38.28
C GLN A 628 -8.63 -15.87 -39.11
N CYS A 629 -8.61 -14.55 -39.07
CA CYS A 629 -7.63 -13.77 -39.81
C CYS A 629 -6.21 -13.97 -39.25
N ALA A 630 -6.03 -14.17 -37.94
CA ALA A 630 -4.75 -14.55 -37.36
C ALA A 630 -4.27 -15.93 -37.88
N MET A 631 -5.15 -16.93 -37.96
CA MET A 631 -4.80 -18.26 -38.48
C MET A 631 -4.49 -18.23 -39.98
N ALA A 632 -5.17 -17.38 -40.76
CA ALA A 632 -4.89 -17.20 -42.18
C ALA A 632 -3.44 -16.74 -42.45
N ARG A 633 -2.79 -16.06 -41.48
CA ARG A 633 -1.37 -15.69 -41.56
C ARG A 633 -0.42 -16.89 -41.60
N GLN A 634 -0.90 -18.12 -41.36
CA GLN A 634 -0.13 -19.34 -41.59
C GLN A 634 0.44 -19.41 -43.02
N ALA A 635 -0.28 -18.88 -44.01
CA ALA A 635 0.15 -18.85 -45.41
C ALA A 635 1.28 -17.84 -45.69
N GLN A 636 1.54 -16.89 -44.78
CA GLN A 636 2.61 -15.88 -44.90
C GLN A 636 3.95 -16.43 -44.37
N ALA A 637 5.08 -15.87 -44.81
CA ALA A 637 6.39 -16.20 -44.23
C ALA A 637 6.50 -15.67 -42.79
N SER A 638 7.22 -16.36 -41.90
CA SER A 638 7.32 -15.93 -40.49
C SER A 638 7.95 -14.54 -40.32
N THR A 639 8.84 -14.13 -41.23
CA THR A 639 9.53 -12.84 -41.20
C THR A 639 8.70 -11.68 -41.73
N SER A 640 7.60 -11.94 -42.44
CA SER A 640 6.70 -10.90 -42.95
C SER A 640 5.48 -10.68 -42.05
N ARG A 641 5.39 -11.39 -40.92
CA ARG A 641 4.27 -11.28 -39.97
C ARG A 641 4.58 -10.17 -38.97
N GLU A 642 3.98 -9.01 -39.18
CA GLU A 642 4.04 -7.93 -38.18
C GLU A 642 3.30 -8.33 -36.89
N PRO A 643 3.88 -8.09 -35.70
CA PRO A 643 3.22 -8.35 -34.43
C PRO A 643 1.90 -7.60 -34.30
N PHE A 644 0.86 -8.29 -33.85
CA PHE A 644 -0.45 -7.70 -33.60
C PHE A 644 -0.97 -8.13 -32.23
N PHE A 645 -1.38 -7.16 -31.40
CA PHE A 645 -1.84 -7.43 -30.04
C PHE A 645 -3.34 -7.25 -29.88
N ILE A 646 -4.01 -8.22 -29.27
CA ILE A 646 -5.45 -8.17 -29.01
C ILE A 646 -5.66 -8.01 -27.51
N TYR A 647 -6.16 -6.84 -27.13
CA TYR A 647 -6.53 -6.45 -25.78
C TYR A 647 -8.01 -6.74 -25.57
N ILE A 648 -8.31 -7.51 -24.53
CA ILE A 648 -9.69 -7.81 -24.16
C ILE A 648 -9.84 -7.48 -22.68
N ASP A 649 -10.54 -6.39 -22.39
CA ASP A 649 -10.99 -6.09 -21.03
C ASP A 649 -12.21 -6.94 -20.70
N GLU A 650 -12.30 -7.41 -19.46
CA GLU A 650 -13.29 -8.39 -19.01
C GLU A 650 -13.47 -9.57 -20.00
N PHE A 651 -12.35 -10.20 -20.37
CA PHE A 651 -12.33 -11.27 -21.37
C PHE A 651 -13.29 -12.46 -21.12
N PRO A 652 -13.69 -12.83 -19.88
CA PRO A 652 -14.61 -13.94 -19.67
C PRO A 652 -15.94 -13.77 -20.43
N HIS A 653 -16.35 -12.52 -20.69
CA HIS A 653 -17.55 -12.22 -21.45
C HIS A 653 -17.43 -12.56 -22.94
N PHE A 654 -16.22 -12.60 -23.48
CA PHE A 654 -15.94 -12.79 -24.91
C PHE A 654 -15.32 -14.16 -25.23
N ILE A 655 -15.35 -15.10 -24.28
CA ILE A 655 -14.86 -16.48 -24.50
C ILE A 655 -15.56 -17.13 -25.70
N THR A 656 -14.75 -17.59 -26.66
CA THR A 656 -15.15 -18.41 -27.80
C THR A 656 -14.54 -19.82 -27.68
N PRO A 657 -15.20 -20.87 -28.21
CA PRO A 657 -14.66 -22.24 -28.17
C PRO A 657 -13.25 -22.35 -28.78
N SER A 658 -12.97 -21.54 -29.79
CA SER A 658 -11.70 -21.56 -30.52
C SER A 658 -10.59 -20.70 -29.89
N MET A 659 -10.86 -19.93 -28.83
CA MET A 659 -9.85 -19.07 -28.20
C MET A 659 -8.69 -19.86 -27.55
N ALA A 660 -8.95 -21.09 -27.09
CA ALA A 660 -7.91 -21.97 -26.55
C ALA A 660 -6.83 -22.34 -27.59
N LEU A 661 -7.18 -22.36 -28.87
CA LEU A 661 -6.25 -22.58 -29.99
C LEU A 661 -5.31 -21.38 -30.18
N ILE A 662 -5.79 -20.15 -29.92
CA ILE A 662 -4.96 -18.96 -29.97
C ILE A 662 -3.90 -19.03 -28.85
N LEU A 663 -4.33 -19.31 -27.62
CA LEU A 663 -3.44 -19.39 -26.47
C LEU A 663 -2.35 -20.45 -26.64
N SER A 664 -2.65 -21.57 -27.29
CA SER A 664 -1.69 -22.66 -27.49
C SER A 664 -0.81 -22.53 -28.74
N GLY A 665 -1.21 -21.72 -29.74
CA GLY A 665 -0.59 -21.75 -31.07
C GLY A 665 -0.34 -20.40 -31.76
N ALA A 666 -0.94 -19.30 -31.31
CA ALA A 666 -0.95 -18.03 -32.05
C ALA A 666 0.35 -17.24 -32.03
N ARG A 667 1.28 -17.57 -31.13
CA ARG A 667 2.65 -17.06 -31.19
C ARG A 667 3.26 -17.26 -32.58
N LYS A 668 2.96 -18.38 -33.24
CA LYS A 668 3.46 -18.67 -34.60
C LYS A 668 2.91 -17.68 -35.62
N TYR A 669 1.73 -17.12 -35.40
CA TYR A 669 1.05 -16.18 -36.31
C TYR A 669 1.39 -14.71 -36.02
N GLY A 670 2.30 -14.43 -35.09
CA GLY A 670 2.65 -13.06 -34.70
C GLY A 670 1.53 -12.35 -33.92
N VAL A 671 0.63 -13.10 -33.27
CA VAL A 671 -0.49 -12.54 -32.50
C VAL A 671 -0.31 -12.80 -31.01
N GLY A 672 -0.40 -11.74 -30.19
CA GLY A 672 -0.36 -11.81 -28.74
C GLY A 672 -1.69 -11.38 -28.11
N LEU A 673 -2.23 -12.20 -27.20
CA LEU A 673 -3.41 -11.85 -26.40
C LEU A 673 -3.00 -11.13 -25.12
N VAL A 674 -3.74 -10.08 -24.76
CA VAL A 674 -3.69 -9.39 -23.47
C VAL A 674 -5.08 -9.51 -22.84
N LEU A 675 -5.21 -10.40 -21.86
CA LEU A 675 -6.49 -10.82 -21.29
C LEU A 675 -6.61 -10.33 -19.85
N ALA A 676 -7.55 -9.42 -19.61
CA ALA A 676 -7.83 -8.89 -18.28
C ALA A 676 -9.16 -9.41 -17.73
N HIS A 677 -9.18 -9.76 -16.44
CA HIS A 677 -10.40 -10.15 -15.73
C HIS A 677 -10.27 -10.00 -14.22
N GLN A 678 -11.38 -10.17 -13.50
CA GLN A 678 -11.43 -10.01 -12.05
C GLN A 678 -11.35 -11.33 -11.29
N ASP A 679 -11.95 -12.38 -11.82
CA ASP A 679 -12.19 -13.63 -11.12
C ASP A 679 -11.90 -14.83 -12.03
N MET A 680 -11.07 -15.76 -11.56
CA MET A 680 -10.74 -16.98 -12.29
C MET A 680 -11.88 -18.01 -12.30
N GLN A 681 -12.79 -17.99 -11.32
CA GLN A 681 -13.96 -18.87 -11.30
C GLN A 681 -14.89 -18.61 -12.47
N GLN A 682 -15.05 -17.36 -12.89
CA GLN A 682 -15.87 -17.01 -14.06
C GLN A 682 -15.33 -17.65 -15.34
N VAL A 683 -14.00 -17.68 -15.51
CA VAL A 683 -13.34 -18.34 -16.64
C VAL A 683 -13.58 -19.85 -16.59
N VAL A 684 -13.35 -20.46 -15.43
CA VAL A 684 -13.53 -21.91 -15.24
C VAL A 684 -14.98 -22.35 -15.48
N HIS A 685 -15.95 -21.55 -15.03
CA HIS A 685 -17.37 -21.84 -15.22
C HIS A 685 -17.78 -21.70 -16.70
N ALA A 686 -17.21 -20.73 -17.40
CA ALA A 686 -17.48 -20.52 -18.82
C ALA A 686 -16.84 -21.61 -19.70
N ASP A 687 -15.56 -21.92 -19.47
CA ASP A 687 -14.80 -22.94 -20.20
C ASP A 687 -13.58 -23.40 -19.39
N ALA A 688 -13.65 -24.62 -18.86
CA ALA A 688 -12.59 -25.21 -18.04
C ALA A 688 -11.30 -25.52 -18.82
N ASP A 689 -11.42 -25.90 -20.10
CA ASP A 689 -10.27 -26.22 -20.95
C ASP A 689 -9.53 -24.94 -21.34
N LEU A 690 -10.27 -23.86 -21.62
CA LEU A 690 -9.69 -22.53 -21.83
C LEU A 690 -8.98 -22.04 -20.57
N ALA A 691 -9.61 -22.19 -19.39
CA ALA A 691 -8.99 -21.81 -18.12
C ALA A 691 -7.66 -22.52 -17.89
N ALA A 692 -7.58 -23.82 -18.19
CA ALA A 692 -6.35 -24.59 -18.13
C ALA A 692 -5.32 -24.10 -19.15
N SER A 693 -5.74 -23.84 -20.39
CA SER A 693 -4.87 -23.31 -21.46
C SER A 693 -4.30 -21.93 -21.12
N LEU A 694 -5.10 -21.03 -20.53
CA LEU A 694 -4.65 -19.72 -20.04
C LEU A 694 -3.56 -19.89 -18.98
N MET A 695 -3.80 -20.76 -17.99
CA MET A 695 -2.83 -21.04 -16.94
C MET A 695 -1.57 -21.72 -17.44
N ALA A 696 -1.61 -22.47 -18.53
CA ALA A 696 -0.43 -23.13 -19.09
C ALA A 696 0.37 -22.21 -20.04
N ASN A 697 -0.32 -21.43 -20.87
CA ASN A 697 0.28 -20.79 -22.04
C ASN A 697 0.50 -19.28 -21.89
N ALA A 698 -0.12 -18.61 -20.91
CA ALA A 698 0.20 -17.22 -20.61
C ALA A 698 1.61 -17.11 -20.01
N GLY A 699 2.54 -16.65 -20.83
CA GLY A 699 3.94 -16.49 -20.48
C GLY A 699 4.17 -15.37 -19.47
N THR A 700 3.29 -14.37 -19.43
CA THR A 700 3.33 -13.30 -18.43
C THR A 700 2.02 -13.26 -17.65
N ARG A 701 2.11 -13.20 -16.32
CA ARG A 701 0.98 -12.96 -15.42
C ARG A 701 1.23 -11.72 -14.59
N ILE A 702 0.24 -10.85 -14.47
CA ILE A 702 0.28 -9.65 -13.64
C ILE A 702 -0.94 -9.67 -12.74
N CYS A 703 -0.71 -9.89 -11.45
CA CYS A 703 -1.74 -9.99 -10.43
C CYS A 703 -1.77 -8.69 -9.64
N PHE A 704 -2.84 -7.91 -9.79
CA PHE A 704 -3.20 -6.86 -8.85
C PHE A 704 -3.84 -7.48 -7.60
N ARG A 705 -4.41 -6.66 -6.71
CA ARG A 705 -5.08 -7.17 -5.51
C ARG A 705 -6.13 -8.24 -5.83
N LEU A 706 -5.96 -9.42 -5.21
CA LEU A 706 -6.80 -10.60 -5.42
C LEU A 706 -7.74 -10.87 -4.23
N GLY A 707 -8.86 -11.54 -4.49
CA GLY A 707 -9.71 -12.13 -3.45
C GLY A 707 -9.15 -13.44 -2.89
N ASP A 708 -9.71 -13.92 -1.79
CA ASP A 708 -9.17 -15.06 -1.01
C ASP A 708 -8.95 -16.34 -1.81
N THR A 709 -9.92 -16.70 -2.65
CA THR A 709 -9.87 -17.93 -3.44
C THR A 709 -8.79 -17.86 -4.52
N ASP A 710 -8.71 -16.74 -5.22
CA ASP A 710 -7.69 -16.54 -6.25
C ASP A 710 -6.30 -16.39 -5.63
N ALA A 711 -6.14 -15.64 -4.54
CA ALA A 711 -4.86 -15.51 -3.85
C ALA A 711 -4.27 -16.88 -3.45
N LYS A 712 -5.09 -17.78 -2.88
CA LYS A 712 -4.69 -19.15 -2.54
C LYS A 712 -4.35 -20.00 -3.75
N ARG A 713 -5.05 -19.83 -4.85
CA ARG A 713 -4.81 -20.57 -6.10
C ARG A 713 -3.53 -20.11 -6.78
N PHE A 714 -3.29 -18.81 -6.82
CA PHE A 714 -2.17 -18.23 -7.54
C PHE A 714 -0.86 -18.32 -6.77
N GLN A 715 -0.85 -18.31 -5.43
CA GLN A 715 0.40 -18.40 -4.66
C GLN A 715 1.28 -19.61 -5.04
N GLU A 716 0.70 -20.75 -5.42
CA GLU A 716 1.45 -21.95 -5.81
C GLU A 716 2.27 -21.74 -7.11
N GLY A 717 1.95 -20.71 -7.88
CA GLY A 717 2.65 -20.32 -9.10
C GLY A 717 3.74 -19.25 -8.91
N PHE A 718 4.00 -18.78 -7.69
CA PHE A 718 4.97 -17.73 -7.37
C PHE A 718 5.90 -18.23 -6.26
N SER A 719 7.21 -17.97 -6.34
CA SER A 719 8.16 -18.45 -5.31
C SER A 719 8.43 -17.43 -4.21
N GLY A 720 8.23 -16.14 -4.48
CA GLY A 720 8.50 -15.06 -3.54
C GLY A 720 7.29 -14.54 -2.77
N PHE A 721 6.08 -15.00 -3.06
CA PHE A 721 4.84 -14.38 -2.57
C PHE A 721 3.83 -15.43 -2.08
N ASN A 722 3.15 -15.13 -0.98
CA ASN A 722 2.07 -15.93 -0.42
C ASN A 722 0.69 -15.28 -0.68
N ALA A 723 -0.40 -15.96 -0.32
CA ALA A 723 -1.75 -15.45 -0.50
C ALA A 723 -2.01 -14.08 0.17
N GLU A 724 -1.43 -13.80 1.34
CA GLU A 724 -1.61 -12.51 2.03
C GLU A 724 -0.97 -11.35 1.26
N ASP A 725 0.12 -11.61 0.54
CA ASP A 725 0.81 -10.59 -0.26
C ASP A 725 -0.11 -10.08 -1.38
N PHE A 726 -0.78 -10.99 -2.10
CA PHE A 726 -1.74 -10.63 -3.16
C PHE A 726 -2.96 -9.87 -2.61
N GLN A 727 -3.39 -10.15 -1.38
CA GLN A 727 -4.54 -9.47 -0.76
C GLN A 727 -4.20 -8.05 -0.28
N ARG A 728 -2.93 -7.79 0.07
CA ARG A 728 -2.46 -6.52 0.65
C ARG A 728 -2.00 -5.48 -0.38
N LEU A 729 -1.94 -5.84 -1.67
CA LEU A 729 -1.56 -4.91 -2.75
C LEU A 729 -2.46 -3.67 -2.75
N ALA A 730 -1.85 -2.49 -2.79
CA ALA A 730 -2.58 -1.23 -2.94
C ALA A 730 -3.02 -0.99 -4.39
N VAL A 731 -3.78 0.07 -4.60
CA VAL A 731 -4.15 0.52 -5.95
C VAL A 731 -2.88 0.91 -6.72
N GLY A 732 -2.74 0.38 -7.93
CA GLY A 732 -1.56 0.57 -8.76
C GLY A 732 -0.43 -0.42 -8.47
N GLU A 733 -0.51 -1.22 -7.41
CA GLU A 733 0.49 -2.26 -7.12
C GLU A 733 0.07 -3.61 -7.68
N ALA A 734 1.04 -4.32 -8.25
CA ALA A 734 0.86 -5.66 -8.75
C ALA A 734 2.09 -6.54 -8.46
N ILE A 735 1.87 -7.85 -8.51
CA ILE A 735 2.92 -8.86 -8.55
C ILE A 735 2.94 -9.42 -9.98
N ALA A 736 4.06 -9.25 -10.66
CA ALA A 736 4.27 -9.76 -12.00
C ALA A 736 5.08 -11.05 -11.95
N ARG A 737 4.79 -11.98 -12.84
CA ARG A 737 5.59 -13.17 -13.13
C ARG A 737 5.76 -13.29 -14.63
N VAL A 738 7.01 -13.32 -15.07
CA VAL A 738 7.36 -13.41 -16.50
C VAL A 738 8.14 -14.69 -16.75
N GLY A 739 7.50 -15.70 -17.34
CA GLY A 739 8.07 -17.01 -17.64
C GLY A 739 8.02 -17.99 -16.46
N GLY A 740 9.18 -18.30 -15.89
CA GLY A 740 9.36 -19.28 -14.82
C GLY A 740 8.69 -18.89 -13.50
N MET A 741 8.69 -19.79 -12.51
CA MET A 741 8.15 -19.53 -11.18
C MET A 741 9.03 -18.54 -10.38
N ASP A 742 10.35 -18.59 -10.58
CA ASP A 742 11.32 -17.78 -9.82
C ASP A 742 11.54 -16.36 -10.36
N THR A 743 10.85 -16.01 -11.43
CA THR A 743 10.94 -14.73 -12.13
C THR A 743 9.75 -13.83 -11.83
N ASP A 744 9.27 -13.92 -10.59
CA ASP A 744 8.28 -13.04 -10.00
C ASP A 744 8.89 -11.81 -9.33
N PHE A 745 8.18 -10.69 -9.37
CA PHE A 745 8.62 -9.41 -8.80
C PHE A 745 7.44 -8.47 -8.53
N SER A 746 7.64 -7.52 -7.63
CA SER A 746 6.66 -6.48 -7.32
C SER A 746 6.75 -5.33 -8.33
N VAL A 747 5.63 -4.76 -8.76
CA VAL A 747 5.64 -3.65 -9.72
C VAL A 747 4.55 -2.64 -9.37
N SER A 748 4.89 -1.36 -9.46
CA SER A 748 3.95 -0.24 -9.34
C SER A 748 3.65 0.31 -10.73
N VAL A 749 2.39 0.24 -11.13
CA VAL A 749 1.89 0.71 -12.42
C VAL A 749 1.48 2.18 -12.29
N TYR A 750 1.97 3.01 -13.22
CA TYR A 750 1.61 4.41 -13.31
C TYR A 750 0.87 4.69 -14.63
N PRO A 751 0.03 5.74 -14.67
CA PRO A 751 -0.58 6.20 -15.91
C PRO A 751 0.49 6.56 -16.94
N PHE A 752 0.19 6.31 -18.21
CA PHE A 752 1.06 6.71 -19.31
C PHE A 752 1.13 8.24 -19.39
N SER A 753 2.35 8.79 -19.42
CA SER A 753 2.62 10.23 -19.32
C SER A 753 2.60 10.91 -20.69
N GLN A 754 1.42 11.03 -21.30
CA GLN A 754 1.18 11.88 -22.47
C GLN A 754 -0.03 12.78 -22.22
N GLU A 755 0.01 14.00 -22.74
CA GLU A 755 -1.12 14.93 -22.62
C GLU A 755 -2.31 14.43 -23.45
N ALA A 756 -3.49 14.42 -22.84
CA ALA A 756 -4.73 14.17 -23.56
C ALA A 756 -4.99 15.30 -24.56
N LEU A 757 -5.45 14.94 -25.75
CA LEU A 757 -5.84 15.83 -26.83
C LEU A 757 -7.36 15.66 -27.09
N PRO A 758 -8.24 16.25 -26.26
CA PRO A 758 -9.68 15.95 -26.29
C PRO A 758 -10.35 16.28 -27.63
N ASN A 759 -9.92 17.36 -28.27
CA ASN A 759 -10.45 17.80 -29.56
C ASN A 759 -10.08 16.87 -30.73
N LEU A 760 -9.15 15.93 -30.52
CA LEU A 760 -8.70 15.00 -31.55
C LEU A 760 -9.60 13.76 -31.64
N ALA A 761 -10.24 13.35 -30.53
CA ALA A 761 -11.08 12.17 -30.49
C ALA A 761 -12.27 12.28 -31.46
N GLU A 762 -12.94 13.44 -31.51
CA GLU A 762 -14.03 13.69 -32.47
C GLU A 762 -13.53 13.65 -33.92
N ALA A 763 -12.35 14.20 -34.19
CA ALA A 763 -11.75 14.16 -35.51
C ALA A 763 -11.41 12.72 -35.95
N ILE A 764 -10.89 11.89 -35.03
CA ILE A 764 -10.62 10.47 -35.27
C ILE A 764 -11.92 9.71 -35.56
N ARG A 765 -12.97 9.95 -34.78
CA ARG A 765 -14.30 9.35 -35.02
C ARG A 765 -14.82 9.68 -36.42
N ALA A 766 -14.83 10.97 -36.76
CA ALA A 766 -15.29 11.44 -38.07
C ALA A 766 -14.44 10.89 -39.22
N HIS A 767 -13.12 10.78 -39.03
CA HIS A 767 -12.22 10.18 -40.03
C HIS A 767 -12.54 8.69 -40.24
N SER A 768 -12.66 7.93 -39.15
CA SER A 768 -12.95 6.49 -39.20
C SER A 768 -14.31 6.22 -39.87
N GLN A 769 -15.34 7.01 -39.52
CA GLN A 769 -16.66 6.96 -40.17
C GLN A 769 -16.57 7.20 -41.68
N LYS A 770 -15.82 8.22 -42.11
CA LYS A 770 -15.66 8.55 -43.52
C LYS A 770 -14.92 7.45 -44.30
N GLN A 771 -13.97 6.78 -43.67
CA GLN A 771 -13.13 5.77 -44.32
C GLN A 771 -13.78 4.39 -44.37
N PHE A 772 -14.46 3.97 -43.29
CA PHE A 772 -14.96 2.61 -43.11
C PHE A 772 -16.48 2.50 -42.95
N GLY A 773 -17.15 3.60 -42.64
CA GLY A 773 -18.60 3.63 -42.37
C GLY A 773 -19.45 3.63 -43.64
N ILE A 774 -20.64 3.06 -43.52
CA ILE A 774 -21.72 3.17 -44.49
C ILE A 774 -22.84 3.98 -43.86
N ALA A 775 -23.36 4.97 -44.59
CA ALA A 775 -24.51 5.76 -44.14
C ALA A 775 -25.74 4.85 -43.99
N ILE A 776 -26.42 4.96 -42.85
CA ILE A 776 -27.65 4.21 -42.59
C ILE A 776 -28.74 4.78 -43.51
N GLN A 777 -29.15 4.01 -44.52
CA GLN A 777 -30.32 4.37 -45.31
C GLN A 777 -31.57 4.26 -44.41
N LEU A 778 -32.09 5.40 -43.96
CA LEU A 778 -33.42 5.48 -43.38
C LEU A 778 -34.42 5.04 -44.46
N HIS A 779 -34.92 3.81 -44.39
CA HIS A 779 -36.05 3.40 -45.22
C HIS A 779 -37.28 4.23 -44.79
N GLU A 780 -37.50 5.36 -45.45
CA GLU A 780 -38.72 6.18 -45.29
C GLU A 780 -39.96 5.55 -45.97
N ASN A 781 -39.83 4.46 -46.71
CA ASN A 781 -40.95 3.83 -47.41
C ASN A 781 -40.95 2.32 -47.20
N ALA A 782 -41.48 1.86 -46.07
CA ALA A 782 -42.06 0.52 -46.01
C ALA A 782 -43.57 0.70 -46.14
N GLU A 783 -44.13 0.28 -47.27
CA GLU A 783 -45.58 0.11 -47.42
C GLU A 783 -46.09 -0.67 -46.20
N ILE A 784 -46.99 -0.03 -45.46
CA ILE A 784 -47.65 -0.63 -44.30
C ILE A 784 -48.47 -1.80 -44.84
N LEU A 785 -47.93 -3.01 -44.76
CA LEU A 785 -48.71 -4.24 -44.89
C LEU A 785 -49.77 -4.20 -43.76
N GLU A 786 -51.04 -4.22 -44.15
CA GLU A 786 -52.16 -4.10 -43.22
C GLU A 786 -52.04 -5.12 -42.08
N PRO A 787 -52.10 -4.67 -40.81
CA PRO A 787 -52.09 -5.60 -39.68
C PRO A 787 -53.39 -6.41 -39.66
N VAL A 788 -53.26 -7.73 -39.64
CA VAL A 788 -54.36 -8.65 -39.35
C VAL A 788 -54.89 -8.32 -37.94
N ARG A 789 -56.13 -7.83 -37.85
CA ARG A 789 -56.77 -7.42 -36.60
C ARG A 789 -56.95 -8.63 -35.65
N PRO A 790 -56.45 -8.58 -34.40
CA PRO A 790 -56.96 -9.42 -33.32
C PRO A 790 -58.27 -8.83 -32.79
N THR A 791 -59.22 -9.70 -32.47
CA THR A 791 -60.57 -9.40 -31.98
C THR A 791 -60.52 -8.59 -30.67
N THR A 792 -61.16 -7.42 -30.68
CA THR A 792 -61.33 -6.51 -29.53
C THR A 792 -62.23 -7.11 -28.45
N VAL A 793 -61.75 -7.11 -27.20
CA VAL A 793 -62.60 -7.08 -25.99
C VAL A 793 -62.49 -5.68 -25.40
N ALA A 794 -63.64 -5.04 -25.23
CA ALA A 794 -63.79 -3.63 -24.87
C ALA A 794 -63.50 -3.37 -23.38
N LEU A 795 -62.80 -2.27 -23.11
CA LEU A 795 -62.68 -1.60 -21.80
C LEU A 795 -63.96 -0.81 -21.50
N ALA A 796 -64.31 -0.72 -20.22
CA ALA A 796 -65.12 0.37 -19.69
C ALA A 796 -64.41 0.94 -18.46
N VAL A 797 -63.96 2.20 -18.56
CA VAL A 797 -63.45 3.03 -17.46
C VAL A 797 -64.43 4.19 -17.33
N SER A 798 -64.95 4.42 -16.12
CA SER A 798 -65.70 5.63 -15.77
C SER A 798 -64.78 6.62 -15.07
N ASN A 799 -64.76 7.85 -15.56
CA ASN A 799 -64.07 8.99 -14.96
C ASN A 799 -64.72 9.41 -13.63
N SER A 800 -63.89 9.61 -12.61
CA SER A 800 -64.18 10.48 -11.47
C SER A 800 -62.98 11.38 -11.21
N GLU A 801 -63.23 12.67 -11.11
CA GLU A 801 -62.27 13.74 -10.83
C GLU A 801 -61.58 13.50 -9.47
N ILE A 802 -60.25 13.43 -9.48
CA ILE A 802 -59.40 13.35 -8.30
C ILE A 802 -58.61 14.66 -8.26
N ALA A 803 -58.67 15.34 -7.11
CA ALA A 803 -57.85 16.51 -6.82
C ALA A 803 -56.36 16.13 -6.96
N GLU A 804 -55.56 16.97 -7.62
CA GLU A 804 -54.12 16.76 -7.79
C GLU A 804 -53.43 16.66 -6.41
N GLU A 805 -53.12 15.43 -6.00
CA GLU A 805 -52.07 15.17 -5.02
C GLU A 805 -50.72 15.46 -5.69
N PRO A 806 -49.77 16.09 -4.98
CA PRO A 806 -48.44 16.33 -5.52
C PRO A 806 -47.79 14.99 -5.89
N SER A 807 -47.34 14.82 -7.14
CA SER A 807 -46.72 13.58 -7.59
C SER A 807 -45.25 13.52 -7.17
N LYS A 808 -44.81 12.40 -6.59
CA LYS A 808 -43.39 12.09 -6.43
C LYS A 808 -42.76 11.87 -7.81
N ASP A 809 -41.86 12.75 -8.23
CA ASP A 809 -41.09 12.57 -9.47
C ASP A 809 -40.34 11.23 -9.46
N VAL A 810 -40.26 10.57 -10.61
CA VAL A 810 -39.53 9.30 -10.77
C VAL A 810 -38.03 9.57 -10.65
N GLU A 811 -37.43 9.15 -9.54
CA GLU A 811 -36.00 9.32 -9.25
C GLU A 811 -35.13 8.65 -10.34
N THR A 812 -34.18 9.40 -10.90
CA THR A 812 -33.17 8.85 -11.82
C THR A 812 -32.15 7.99 -11.06
N GLY A 813 -31.52 7.02 -11.71
CA GLY A 813 -30.56 6.11 -11.06
C GLY A 813 -29.36 6.80 -10.37
N GLY A 814 -29.01 8.03 -10.76
CA GLY A 814 -28.01 8.85 -10.07
C GLY A 814 -28.53 9.45 -8.75
N GLN A 815 -29.79 9.90 -8.74
CA GLN A 815 -30.42 10.51 -7.56
C GLN A 815 -30.66 9.48 -6.44
N VAL A 816 -31.03 8.24 -6.81
CA VAL A 816 -31.16 7.11 -5.85
C VAL A 816 -29.81 6.80 -5.19
N ARG A 817 -28.71 6.90 -5.92
CA ARG A 817 -27.35 6.68 -5.38
C ARG A 817 -26.93 7.79 -4.41
N GLU A 818 -27.22 9.05 -4.74
CA GLU A 818 -26.90 10.21 -3.89
C GLU A 818 -27.73 10.20 -2.59
N HIS A 819 -29.02 9.86 -2.68
CA HIS A 819 -29.90 9.69 -1.53
C HIS A 819 -29.39 8.61 -0.58
N ARG A 820 -29.10 7.41 -1.11
CA ARG A 820 -28.54 6.28 -0.32
C ARG A 820 -27.15 6.56 0.24
N TYR A 821 -26.30 7.29 -0.50
CA TYR A 821 -24.99 7.72 0.01
C TYR A 821 -25.14 8.65 1.22
N THR A 822 -26.01 9.64 1.12
CA THR A 822 -26.27 10.62 2.19
C THR A 822 -26.85 9.96 3.43
N GLN A 823 -27.81 9.04 3.24
CA GLN A 823 -28.36 8.19 4.32
C GLN A 823 -27.25 7.43 5.06
N THR A 824 -26.36 6.78 4.32
CA THR A 824 -25.26 5.97 4.89
C THR A 824 -24.22 6.85 5.59
N PHE A 825 -23.90 8.02 5.03
CA PHE A 825 -22.96 8.99 5.59
C PHE A 825 -23.46 9.53 6.94
N ILE A 826 -24.71 10.02 6.99
CA ILE A 826 -25.31 10.58 8.22
C ILE A 826 -25.44 9.50 9.29
N LYS A 827 -25.85 8.28 8.91
CA LYS A 827 -25.89 7.13 9.81
C LYS A 827 -24.54 6.87 10.47
N LYS A 828 -23.47 6.74 9.67
CA LYS A 828 -22.13 6.44 10.19
C LYS A 828 -21.62 7.54 11.13
N MET A 829 -21.81 8.79 10.75
CA MET A 829 -21.44 9.94 11.59
C MET A 829 -22.22 9.96 12.91
N ALA A 830 -23.54 9.75 12.88
CA ALA A 830 -24.33 9.73 14.10
C ALA A 830 -23.97 8.56 15.04
N GLU A 831 -23.69 7.38 14.48
CA GLU A 831 -23.24 6.20 15.25
C GLU A 831 -21.87 6.42 15.93
N GLU A 832 -20.95 7.14 15.29
CA GLU A 832 -19.66 7.54 15.90
C GLU A 832 -19.85 8.44 17.15
N TYR A 833 -20.93 9.23 17.19
CA TYR A 833 -21.32 10.03 18.36
C TYR A 833 -22.30 9.31 19.30
N GLY A 834 -22.53 8.01 19.13
CA GLY A 834 -23.30 7.16 20.03
C GLY A 834 -24.83 7.24 19.86
N TYR A 835 -25.33 7.65 18.69
CA TYR A 835 -26.74 7.54 18.33
C TYR A 835 -27.05 6.15 17.73
N ILE A 836 -28.25 5.64 17.97
CA ILE A 836 -28.84 4.53 17.21
C ILE A 836 -29.53 5.13 15.98
N ALA A 837 -29.13 4.70 14.79
CA ALA A 837 -29.57 5.26 13.52
C ALA A 837 -30.39 4.24 12.70
N THR A 838 -31.68 4.52 12.50
CA THR A 838 -32.62 3.65 11.79
C THR A 838 -32.99 4.25 10.44
N LEU A 839 -32.64 3.58 9.35
CA LEU A 839 -33.00 3.97 7.98
C LEU A 839 -34.42 3.53 7.64
N GLU A 840 -35.11 4.31 6.81
CA GLU A 840 -36.48 4.03 6.34
C GLU A 840 -37.40 3.67 7.51
N TYR A 841 -37.49 4.57 8.49
CA TYR A 841 -38.29 4.37 9.68
C TYR A 841 -39.78 4.45 9.33
N PRO A 842 -40.57 3.38 9.54
CA PRO A 842 -41.99 3.36 9.17
C PRO A 842 -42.80 4.29 10.07
N THR A 843 -43.67 5.11 9.50
CA THR A 843 -44.56 5.98 10.29
C THR A 843 -45.67 5.19 10.96
N THR A 844 -46.16 5.69 12.09
CA THR A 844 -47.18 5.02 12.93
C THR A 844 -48.53 4.83 12.23
N ASP A 845 -48.82 5.62 11.20
CA ASP A 845 -50.02 5.50 10.37
C ASP A 845 -49.90 4.44 9.25
N GLY A 846 -48.70 3.86 9.06
CA GLY A 846 -48.40 2.84 8.05
C GLY A 846 -48.39 3.33 6.60
N LYS A 847 -48.38 4.65 6.36
CA LYS A 847 -48.51 5.23 5.00
C LYS A 847 -47.21 5.76 4.40
N GLY A 848 -46.07 5.63 5.08
CA GLY A 848 -44.77 5.90 4.47
C GLY A 848 -43.58 5.68 5.41
N PHE A 849 -42.41 6.16 4.99
CA PHE A 849 -41.14 6.03 5.72
C PHE A 849 -40.51 7.40 5.94
N ILE A 850 -39.82 7.59 7.06
CA ILE A 850 -38.91 8.72 7.31
C ILE A 850 -37.52 8.23 6.93
N ASP A 851 -36.77 9.02 6.16
CA ASP A 851 -35.50 8.57 5.56
C ASP A 851 -34.49 8.07 6.60
N LEU A 852 -34.33 8.79 7.72
CA LEU A 852 -33.46 8.39 8.81
C LEU A 852 -33.94 8.93 10.16
N VAL A 853 -33.95 8.09 11.18
CA VAL A 853 -34.24 8.47 12.57
C VAL A 853 -33.02 8.20 13.45
N LEU A 854 -32.59 9.23 14.19
CA LEU A 854 -31.50 9.14 15.17
C LEU A 854 -32.06 9.16 16.59
N GLN A 855 -31.63 8.22 17.42
CA GLN A 855 -32.06 8.10 18.81
C GLN A 855 -30.88 7.95 19.77
N LYS A 856 -30.81 8.83 20.79
CA LYS A 856 -29.83 8.74 21.88
C LYS A 856 -30.49 9.25 23.16
N GLU A 857 -30.59 8.38 24.16
CA GLU A 857 -31.32 8.63 25.42
C GLU A 857 -32.78 9.09 25.15
N GLU A 858 -33.21 10.24 25.69
CA GLU A 858 -34.55 10.81 25.47
C GLU A 858 -34.66 11.63 24.18
N LYS A 859 -33.56 11.85 23.44
CA LYS A 859 -33.55 12.66 22.21
C LYS A 859 -33.81 11.81 20.97
N LYS A 860 -34.82 12.18 20.20
CA LYS A 860 -35.16 11.62 18.88
C LYS A 860 -35.12 12.71 17.82
N ILE A 861 -34.42 12.45 16.72
CA ILE A 861 -34.27 13.40 15.61
C ILE A 861 -34.73 12.68 14.33
N ALA A 862 -35.70 13.26 13.63
CA ALA A 862 -36.09 12.81 12.29
C ALA A 862 -35.28 13.57 11.23
N ILE A 863 -34.75 12.86 10.25
CA ILE A 863 -33.95 13.42 9.15
C ILE A 863 -34.59 13.04 7.83
N GLU A 864 -34.96 14.06 7.04
CA GLU A 864 -35.46 13.91 5.67
C GLU A 864 -34.38 14.37 4.69
N ILE A 865 -34.06 13.54 3.68
CA ILE A 865 -32.97 13.79 2.74
C ILE A 865 -33.55 14.15 1.38
N THR A 866 -33.33 15.40 0.97
CA THR A 866 -33.85 15.92 -0.28
C THR A 866 -32.78 15.91 -1.38
N VAL A 867 -33.01 15.17 -2.46
CA VAL A 867 -32.15 15.19 -3.66
C VAL A 867 -32.84 15.92 -4.81
N SER A 868 -34.03 15.51 -5.25
CA SER A 868 -34.66 16.06 -6.46
C SER A 868 -36.17 16.33 -6.38
N THR A 869 -36.82 15.99 -5.27
CA THR A 869 -38.26 16.21 -5.00
C THR A 869 -38.68 17.69 -5.03
N ASP A 870 -39.91 17.95 -5.49
CA ASP A 870 -40.54 19.28 -5.50
C ASP A 870 -40.56 19.84 -4.07
N PRO A 871 -40.18 21.11 -3.85
CA PRO A 871 -40.29 21.75 -2.54
C PRO A 871 -41.64 21.49 -1.86
N ALA A 872 -42.77 21.53 -2.58
CA ALA A 872 -44.12 21.30 -2.06
C ALA A 872 -44.27 19.92 -1.37
N TRP A 873 -43.57 18.91 -1.86
CA TRP A 873 -43.54 17.56 -1.29
C TRP A 873 -42.72 17.50 0.02
N GLU A 874 -41.69 18.35 0.16
CA GLU A 874 -40.88 18.41 1.39
C GLU A 874 -41.66 18.95 2.59
N VAL A 875 -42.61 19.86 2.37
CA VAL A 875 -43.51 20.33 3.45
C VAL A 875 -44.38 19.18 3.94
N HIS A 876 -44.85 18.32 3.04
CA HIS A 876 -45.63 17.13 3.38
C HIS A 876 -44.80 16.12 4.21
N ASN A 877 -43.54 15.89 3.87
CA ASN A 877 -42.64 15.01 4.65
C ASN A 877 -42.38 15.54 6.08
N ILE A 878 -42.27 16.87 6.23
CA ILE A 878 -42.11 17.51 7.55
C ILE A 878 -43.39 17.36 8.38
N GLU A 879 -44.57 17.61 7.79
CA GLU A 879 -45.86 17.39 8.46
C GLU A 879 -46.04 15.94 8.93
N LYS A 880 -45.57 14.99 8.12
CA LYS A 880 -45.56 13.57 8.45
C LYS A 880 -44.67 13.26 9.67
N CYS A 881 -43.46 13.82 9.74
CA CYS A 881 -42.59 13.69 10.91
C CYS A 881 -43.23 14.27 12.18
N LEU A 882 -43.91 15.42 12.09
CA LEU A 882 -44.61 16.04 13.22
C LEU A 882 -45.78 15.17 13.71
N SER A 883 -46.54 14.59 12.77
CA SER A 883 -47.66 13.70 13.10
C SER A 883 -47.22 12.41 13.81
N ASP A 884 -45.96 12.00 13.61
CA ASP A 884 -45.34 10.83 14.25
C ASP A 884 -44.66 11.18 15.59
N GLY A 885 -44.80 12.42 16.06
CA GLY A 885 -44.35 12.87 17.38
C GLY A 885 -42.87 13.26 17.47
N PHE A 886 -42.25 13.67 16.36
CA PHE A 886 -40.87 14.20 16.35
C PHE A 886 -40.86 15.72 16.55
N ASP A 887 -40.25 16.17 17.66
CA ASP A 887 -40.11 17.60 18.00
C ASP A 887 -38.81 18.23 17.46
N ASP A 888 -37.92 17.44 16.84
CA ASP A 888 -36.64 17.87 16.28
C ASP A 888 -36.46 17.26 14.88
N ILE A 889 -36.70 18.05 13.83
CA ILE A 889 -36.71 17.60 12.43
C ILE A 889 -35.56 18.28 11.68
N VAL A 890 -34.82 17.51 10.88
CA VAL A 890 -33.69 18.00 10.09
C VAL A 890 -33.94 17.72 8.61
N VAL A 891 -33.98 18.76 7.80
CA VAL A 891 -34.01 18.65 6.35
C VAL A 891 -32.58 18.77 5.82
N CYS A 892 -32.14 17.74 5.11
CA CYS A 892 -30.77 17.62 4.62
C CYS A 892 -30.72 17.68 3.10
N CYS A 893 -29.99 18.64 2.54
CA CYS A 893 -29.85 18.81 1.09
C CYS A 893 -28.44 19.26 0.71
N THR A 894 -27.88 18.70 -0.36
CA THR A 894 -26.56 19.07 -0.90
C THR A 894 -26.59 20.41 -1.64
N ASP A 895 -27.73 20.81 -2.22
CA ASP A 895 -27.90 22.08 -2.94
C ASP A 895 -28.39 23.21 -2.00
N ALA A 896 -27.50 24.16 -1.72
CA ALA A 896 -27.78 25.32 -0.88
C ALA A 896 -28.93 26.21 -1.40
N LYS A 897 -29.09 26.38 -2.72
CA LYS A 897 -30.18 27.20 -3.29
C LYS A 897 -31.53 26.52 -3.11
N LYS A 898 -31.56 25.19 -3.23
CA LYS A 898 -32.76 24.39 -3.00
C LYS A 898 -33.13 24.39 -1.52
N LEU A 899 -32.15 24.26 -0.62
CA LEU A 899 -32.37 24.35 0.82
C LEU A 899 -33.01 25.70 1.22
N THR A 900 -32.56 26.83 0.64
CA THR A 900 -33.19 28.14 0.86
C THR A 900 -34.65 28.19 0.36
N ARG A 901 -34.95 27.59 -0.81
CA ARG A 901 -36.32 27.52 -1.33
C ARG A 901 -37.25 26.71 -0.43
N ILE A 902 -36.76 25.59 0.12
CA ILE A 902 -37.52 24.76 1.06
C ILE A 902 -37.77 25.54 2.35
N GLN A 903 -36.76 26.24 2.88
CA GLN A 903 -36.91 27.12 4.06
C GLN A 903 -37.98 28.19 3.87
N ASP A 904 -37.96 28.91 2.73
CA ASP A 904 -38.92 29.98 2.44
C ASP A 904 -40.35 29.44 2.32
N MET A 905 -40.49 28.24 1.77
CA MET A 905 -41.79 27.64 1.54
C MET A 905 -42.36 26.96 2.80
N VAL A 906 -41.52 26.40 3.67
CA VAL A 906 -41.91 25.96 5.02
C VAL A 906 -42.41 27.15 5.83
N LYS A 907 -41.69 28.29 5.83
CA LYS A 907 -42.13 29.53 6.51
C LYS A 907 -43.45 30.08 5.99
N LYS A 908 -43.80 29.78 4.73
CA LYS A 908 -45.03 30.24 4.10
C LYS A 908 -46.23 29.34 4.41
N ASN A 909 -46.00 28.04 4.59
CA ASN A 909 -47.06 27.02 4.70
C ASN A 909 -47.26 26.47 6.12
N LEU A 910 -46.26 26.56 7.00
CA LEU A 910 -46.33 26.05 8.38
C LEU A 910 -46.35 27.19 9.41
N ALA A 911 -46.96 26.92 10.56
CA ALA A 911 -47.07 27.90 11.64
C ALA A 911 -45.68 28.24 12.26
N PRO A 912 -45.47 29.46 12.80
CA PRO A 912 -44.15 29.92 13.24
C PRO A 912 -43.52 29.10 14.38
N ASP A 913 -44.35 28.51 15.23
CA ASP A 913 -43.99 27.58 16.30
C ASP A 913 -43.44 26.26 15.76
N ILE A 914 -44.01 25.75 14.66
CA ILE A 914 -43.55 24.54 13.98
C ILE A 914 -42.25 24.79 13.21
N CYS A 915 -42.12 25.97 12.59
CA CYS A 915 -40.89 26.36 11.89
C CYS A 915 -39.67 26.40 12.81
N GLY A 916 -39.85 26.60 14.12
CA GLY A 916 -38.78 26.58 15.12
C GLY A 916 -38.22 25.18 15.41
N CYS A 917 -38.96 24.13 15.06
CA CYS A 917 -38.59 22.72 15.28
C CYS A 917 -37.85 22.10 14.08
N VAL A 918 -37.71 22.83 12.97
CA VAL A 918 -37.09 22.34 11.73
C VAL A 918 -35.72 23.00 11.52
N ARG A 919 -34.68 22.18 11.40
CA ARG A 919 -33.31 22.60 11.07
C ARG A 919 -32.96 22.18 9.65
N TYR A 920 -32.09 22.96 9.02
CA TYR A 920 -31.73 22.78 7.62
C TYR A 920 -30.22 22.74 7.51
N ILE A 921 -29.68 21.65 6.98
CA ILE A 921 -28.23 21.45 6.92
C ILE A 921 -27.80 20.90 5.57
N ASN A 922 -26.52 21.13 5.26
CA ASN A 922 -25.80 20.27 4.33
C ASN A 922 -25.38 18.97 5.06
N PRO A 923 -25.30 17.82 4.38
CA PRO A 923 -24.84 16.57 5.01
C PRO A 923 -23.54 16.71 5.80
N GLN A 924 -22.59 17.52 5.35
CA GLN A 924 -21.28 17.71 6.00
C GLN A 924 -21.38 18.38 7.39
N ASP A 925 -22.46 19.13 7.64
CA ASP A 925 -22.66 19.88 8.89
C ASP A 925 -23.35 19.05 9.98
N ILE A 926 -23.63 17.75 9.73
CA ILE A 926 -24.34 16.88 10.67
C ILE A 926 -23.66 16.82 12.05
N ALA A 927 -22.33 16.94 12.11
CA ALA A 927 -21.57 16.95 13.35
C ALA A 927 -22.05 18.03 14.33
N ALA A 928 -22.50 19.19 13.83
CA ALA A 928 -23.05 20.27 14.66
C ALA A 928 -24.40 19.92 15.30
N ILE A 929 -25.12 18.93 14.76
CA ILE A 929 -26.41 18.45 15.29
C ILE A 929 -26.22 17.33 16.32
N VAL A 930 -25.24 16.45 16.11
CA VAL A 930 -25.04 15.22 16.92
C VAL A 930 -23.96 15.37 18.00
N ALA A 931 -23.13 16.44 17.97
CA ALA A 931 -22.16 16.72 19.02
C ALA A 931 -22.81 17.20 20.34
N PRO A 932 -22.23 16.88 21.51
CA PRO A 932 -22.79 17.28 22.80
C PRO A 932 -22.72 18.79 23.05
N THR A 933 -23.83 19.39 23.53
CA THR A 933 -23.92 20.80 23.93
C THR A 933 -23.49 21.04 25.39
N HIS A 934 -22.29 21.62 25.56
CA HIS A 934 -21.76 22.56 26.59
C HIS A 934 -20.25 22.29 26.79
N VAL A 935 -19.35 23.29 26.73
CA VAL A 935 -19.09 24.34 27.74
C VAL A 935 -18.75 25.71 27.11
N SER A 936 -19.02 26.75 27.90
CA SER A 936 -19.03 28.21 27.72
C SER A 936 -17.91 28.92 26.95
N ALA A 937 -18.31 30.06 26.35
CA ALA A 937 -17.48 31.11 25.76
C ALA A 937 -16.47 31.77 26.74
N PRO A 938 -15.36 32.35 26.25
CA PRO A 938 -14.47 33.17 27.06
C PRO A 938 -15.02 34.60 27.19
N ALA A 939 -15.12 35.08 28.43
CA ALA A 939 -15.36 36.47 28.76
C ALA A 939 -14.04 37.23 28.87
N GLU A 940 -13.98 38.42 28.26
CA GLU A 940 -12.91 39.40 28.45
C GLU A 940 -12.79 39.82 29.92
N THR A 941 -11.56 40.03 30.39
CA THR A 941 -11.29 41.01 31.46
C THR A 941 -9.89 41.57 31.31
N VAL A 942 -9.80 42.90 31.32
CA VAL A 942 -8.57 43.65 31.51
C VAL A 942 -8.70 44.41 32.82
N MET A 943 -7.66 44.39 33.68
CA MET A 943 -7.01 45.60 34.24
C MET A 943 -5.99 45.26 35.34
N LYS A 944 -4.72 45.62 35.11
CA LYS A 944 -3.91 46.58 35.91
C LYS A 944 -2.50 46.62 35.34
N GLY A 945 -2.33 47.50 34.35
CA GLY A 945 -1.11 47.59 33.55
C GLY A 945 0.11 48.13 34.28
N TYR A 946 1.28 47.77 33.75
CA TYR A 946 2.41 48.66 33.45
C TYR A 946 3.25 48.01 32.32
N ARG A 947 3.67 48.82 31.33
CA ARG A 947 4.71 48.47 30.36
C ARG A 947 6.07 48.83 30.95
N VAL A 948 7.05 47.93 30.88
CA VAL A 948 8.48 48.29 30.75
C VAL A 948 9.20 47.27 29.85
N LYS A 949 9.94 47.79 28.87
CA LYS A 949 10.89 47.10 27.99
C LYS A 949 12.23 46.98 28.71
N VAL A 950 12.85 45.80 28.72
CA VAL A 950 14.32 45.66 28.86
C VAL A 950 14.78 44.50 27.97
N GLN A 951 15.67 44.82 27.02
CA GLN A 951 16.42 43.85 26.23
C GLN A 951 17.46 43.14 27.10
N TYR A 952 17.56 41.84 26.95
CA TYR A 952 18.81 41.11 27.11
C TYR A 952 19.01 40.28 25.83
N GLU A 953 20.08 40.59 25.10
CA GLU A 953 20.72 39.61 24.23
C GLU A 953 21.57 38.69 25.12
N PRO A 954 21.41 37.38 24.97
CA PRO A 954 22.54 36.48 24.98
C PRO A 954 22.70 35.93 23.57
N GLY A 955 23.88 36.14 22.97
CA GLY A 955 24.23 35.59 21.67
C GLY A 955 23.95 34.08 21.63
N GLY A 956 22.92 33.71 20.89
CA GLY A 956 22.56 32.34 20.61
C GLY A 956 23.16 31.95 19.27
N VAL A 957 24.01 30.93 19.27
CA VAL A 957 24.37 30.20 18.05
C VAL A 957 23.07 29.70 17.43
N ASP A 958 22.87 30.00 16.15
CA ASP A 958 21.68 29.63 15.38
C ASP A 958 21.56 28.10 15.29
N LYS A 959 20.69 27.53 16.14
CA LYS A 959 20.38 26.09 16.23
C LYS A 959 19.94 25.54 14.87
N GLN A 960 19.18 26.32 14.08
CA GLN A 960 18.73 25.93 12.74
C GLN A 960 19.86 25.96 11.71
N ALA A 961 20.80 26.92 11.79
CA ALA A 961 21.96 26.92 10.92
C ALA A 961 22.93 25.75 11.19
N LEU A 962 23.04 25.31 12.45
CA LEU A 962 23.84 24.14 12.82
C LEU A 962 23.18 22.85 12.29
N LEU A 963 21.87 22.68 12.48
CA LEU A 963 21.10 21.53 11.99
C LEU A 963 21.03 21.48 10.46
N LYS A 964 20.94 22.63 9.76
CA LYS A 964 21.03 22.68 8.29
C LYS A 964 22.41 22.29 7.75
N ARG A 965 23.51 22.59 8.46
CA ARG A 965 24.86 22.11 8.09
C ARG A 965 25.01 20.60 8.32
N ILE A 966 24.27 20.05 9.28
CA ILE A 966 24.21 18.61 9.58
C ILE A 966 23.47 17.86 8.47
N ALA A 967 22.30 18.37 8.03
CA ALA A 967 21.54 17.79 6.91
C ALA A 967 22.29 17.87 5.57
N ALA A 968 23.08 18.93 5.35
CA ALA A 968 23.86 19.10 4.12
C ALA A 968 25.12 18.20 4.02
N GLY A 969 25.54 17.56 5.10
CA GLY A 969 26.72 16.67 5.15
C GLY A 969 26.51 15.28 4.53
N GLY A 970 25.26 14.89 4.24
CA GLY A 970 24.90 13.57 3.71
C GLY A 970 24.78 13.45 2.19
N LYS A 971 24.92 14.55 1.42
CA LYS A 971 24.87 14.52 -0.05
C LYS A 971 26.00 15.35 -0.65
N LYS A 972 27.11 14.69 -1.00
CA LYS A 972 27.91 15.15 -2.14
C LYS A 972 27.09 14.84 -3.39
N SER A 973 26.69 15.89 -4.10
CA SER A 973 26.19 15.80 -5.46
C SER A 973 27.18 15.02 -6.34
N SER A 974 26.77 13.83 -6.79
CA SER A 974 27.34 13.15 -7.96
C SER A 974 26.20 12.67 -8.83
#